data_AF-A0A962BAT4-F1
#
_entry.id   AF-A0A962BAT4-F1
#
_cell.length_a   1.000
_cell.length_b   1.000
_cell.length_c   1.000
_cell.angle_alpha   90.00
_cell.angle_beta   90.00
_cell.angle_gamma   90.00
#
_symmetry.space_group_name_H-M   'P 1'
#
loop_
_entity.id
_entity.type
_entity.pdbx_description
1 polymer ?
#
loop_
_entity_poly.entity_id
_entity_poly.type
_entity_poly.pdbx_seq_one_letter_code
_entity_poly.pdbx_strand_id
1 'polypeptide(L)'
;MMHILFAEWSRLARWALLLAALHLGTLLFLGRMVDLGQQPLAVHWAFCASYALIGLLLGVFQCSGYARPSHWLVLLHRPLPIRKIAVPVFAGGALVLVCSIALPVLLAALWQSSMTARVVDVRHELLALAALNVSLCGYAAGSFAVIAPRRYAAVGLVLLFWMIQARATGPAALLVQLIIVAWAFALLATVFKPDRDAPPRFAAVLALPTAMGVYFVVLVGFAVLESFWIAWGQHPKSGTPPPLGYEAMQQADPAERMLAALRESSHPDARLLAEQVRLSTPVTLGLQISRPPQWHELTNVAPMEFDDARTGMRFVFSHDDGLYHGYRLGNGAAAAVLQPDSPFSLPPLAIGRLPGMPAADRLFIAGSDLFHYDSRSGALRRRVALPHGESLLSLAMAGDAVIVRTDAALYALDLRPFFEHDRMFAPRARLPMSGEPGDVGAVDLIELVDGYLVVTTLGARSDDPAGADGRQIAQRLGFDGTVEEVGHRALQADFGWLFRYRAYWLSPALFECRRAAEQWAAQPDPHDRTTPAPIPATAHALALLLSAVSLLATLGRTQVGRMSRTGRALWLVASAAFGLPMMVAFALIHRLDHASASRRWLGRWVTAALLACVSTQVSAQPRDAFLAAPTVSHVTIAPDATSVAWIATEDARRSVWLQDLASGHRQRLMAHTAAGRLEFSTDARWLMLASDDRLFALATRGQGGSGIVATLGSERNFERVDPSVGAAVLITSEQRVGDTRRWRLSRLTVTGDEESLYESASRIAGFALDAHGRPAWIELVESAHLGVHAASSSTPAVMRCASVHRCTPIHADDRGVTLHTDRMEGDPAGLGRIVRWDGIGEPQVLLRDPAGEADIEFISADPTGRPRLAGCTSTGPRLLAADSRDRAAVDALTALLPGYVLRPQISRSLWLVEARSTALPFPRWFLFDPVSHDIKLFIEGGAQREGRQANAVRWTASDGMTLHGFLTLADEGVRAPLVVLAHGGPWSHWQSQYSMLTQFMVSRGVSVFQPNHRGSTGHGHAYKAAARGDFGGNGRVQHDIDEGVDALLARGIGKPGQAAIVGASFGGYAALLGATFSPQRYQAALAFVPPTDFASTIKHVLRTPESLALERHTPMSEWFRQHDLDVTDAGSMRRLHANSPLSHVANLSRPVIIVAAGEDRRVAVTGIIEYAARASLAGKPVTVVIDDNAGHRMDGKVSREAQLFLIELMLHQTLGVDAPAPLQGAVQAYLAEHVRCCGAEPLAGMTITR
;
A
#
# COMPACT_ATOMS: atom_id res chain seq x y z
N MET A 1 5.65 -63.83 -3.50
CA MET A 1 6.03 -62.39 -3.56
C MET A 1 5.95 -61.86 -4.99
N MET A 2 6.61 -62.48 -5.98
CA MET A 2 6.53 -62.05 -7.40
C MET A 2 5.10 -61.94 -7.95
N HIS A 3 4.21 -62.88 -7.65
CA HIS A 3 2.80 -62.77 -8.09
C HIS A 3 2.07 -61.51 -7.57
N ILE A 4 2.43 -61.00 -6.39
CA ILE A 4 1.82 -59.78 -5.83
C ILE A 4 2.36 -58.56 -6.58
N LEU A 5 3.68 -58.53 -6.84
CA LEU A 5 4.32 -57.47 -7.61
C LEU A 5 3.76 -57.38 -9.03
N PHE A 6 3.65 -58.52 -9.73
CA PHE A 6 3.08 -58.56 -11.08
C PHE A 6 1.62 -58.13 -11.10
N ALA A 7 0.81 -58.54 -10.13
CA ALA A 7 -0.60 -58.13 -10.07
C ALA A 7 -0.75 -56.61 -9.88
N GLU A 8 0.05 -56.01 -9.01
CA GLU A 8 0.07 -54.56 -8.80
C GLU A 8 0.58 -53.80 -10.04
N TRP A 9 1.63 -54.31 -10.69
CA TRP A 9 2.13 -53.76 -11.95
C TRP A 9 1.07 -53.81 -13.05
N SER A 10 0.47 -54.99 -13.31
CA SER A 10 -0.56 -55.15 -14.35
C SER A 10 -1.77 -54.25 -14.11
N ARG A 11 -2.12 -53.97 -12.86
CA ARG A 11 -3.20 -53.05 -12.50
C ARG A 11 -2.90 -51.60 -12.89
N LEU A 12 -1.64 -51.18 -12.78
CA LEU A 12 -1.22 -49.78 -12.94
C LEU A 12 -0.52 -49.49 -14.28
N ALA A 13 -0.10 -50.52 -15.02
CA ALA A 13 0.75 -50.38 -16.21
C ALA A 13 0.18 -49.46 -17.30
N ARG A 14 -1.15 -49.49 -17.54
CA ARG A 14 -1.78 -48.60 -18.54
C ARG A 14 -1.68 -47.12 -18.15
N TRP A 15 -1.88 -46.82 -16.87
CA TRP A 15 -1.73 -45.46 -16.34
C TRP A 15 -0.28 -45.02 -16.30
N ALA A 16 0.64 -45.95 -15.98
CA ALA A 16 2.08 -45.70 -16.02
C ALA A 16 2.55 -45.29 -17.44
N LEU A 17 2.09 -46.00 -18.48
CA LEU A 17 2.41 -45.68 -19.87
C LEU A 17 1.84 -44.34 -20.32
N LEU A 18 0.57 -44.05 -19.98
CA LEU A 18 -0.06 -42.76 -20.31
C LEU A 18 0.69 -41.60 -19.66
N LEU A 19 1.00 -41.72 -18.36
CA LEU A 19 1.74 -40.70 -17.62
C LEU A 19 3.15 -40.53 -18.19
N ALA A 20 3.84 -41.62 -18.53
CA ALA A 20 5.17 -41.59 -19.15
C ALA A 20 5.15 -40.84 -20.48
N ALA A 21 4.15 -41.08 -21.34
CA ALA A 21 4.01 -40.41 -22.63
C ALA A 21 3.71 -38.91 -22.48
N LEU A 22 2.78 -38.54 -21.59
CA LEU A 22 2.46 -37.14 -21.31
C LEU A 22 3.68 -36.40 -20.73
N HIS A 23 4.37 -37.03 -19.80
CA HIS A 23 5.56 -36.48 -19.17
C HIS A 23 6.68 -36.28 -20.18
N LEU A 24 6.99 -37.29 -21.00
CA LEU A 24 8.00 -37.18 -22.07
C LEU A 24 7.63 -36.07 -23.07
N GLY A 25 6.37 -35.99 -23.50
CA GLY A 25 5.92 -34.91 -24.40
C GLY A 25 6.09 -33.52 -23.79
N THR A 26 5.81 -33.37 -22.49
CA THR A 26 6.01 -32.12 -21.75
C THR A 26 7.49 -31.75 -21.66
N LEU A 27 8.36 -32.71 -21.33
CA LEU A 27 9.80 -32.51 -21.25
C LEU A 27 10.42 -32.13 -22.60
N LEU A 28 9.99 -32.77 -23.69
CA LEU A 28 10.44 -32.43 -25.05
C LEU A 28 9.98 -31.04 -25.47
N PHE A 29 8.77 -30.63 -25.11
CA PHE A 29 8.26 -29.29 -25.37
C PHE A 29 9.03 -28.23 -24.59
N LEU A 30 9.17 -28.41 -23.27
CA LEU A 30 9.93 -27.49 -22.42
C LEU A 30 11.41 -27.44 -22.84
N GLY A 31 11.99 -28.58 -23.16
CA GLY A 31 13.34 -28.71 -23.68
C GLY A 31 13.58 -28.02 -25.03
N ARG A 32 12.55 -27.53 -25.72
CA ARG A 32 12.72 -26.60 -26.85
C ARG A 32 12.77 -25.14 -26.42
N MET A 33 12.02 -24.77 -25.39
CA MET A 33 11.94 -23.39 -24.92
C MET A 33 13.10 -23.01 -24.02
N VAL A 34 13.52 -23.93 -23.15
CA VAL A 34 14.50 -23.66 -22.10
C VAL A 34 15.42 -24.86 -21.87
N ASP A 35 16.61 -24.61 -21.35
CA ASP A 35 17.52 -25.67 -20.91
C ASP A 35 17.16 -26.10 -19.48
N LEU A 36 16.72 -27.36 -19.33
CA LEU A 36 16.22 -27.89 -18.06
C LEU A 36 17.30 -27.92 -16.96
N GLY A 37 18.57 -28.10 -17.33
CA GLY A 37 19.69 -28.09 -16.39
C GLY A 37 20.14 -26.68 -15.98
N GLN A 38 19.71 -25.65 -16.71
CA GLN A 38 20.07 -24.25 -16.45
C GLN A 38 18.99 -23.47 -15.68
N GLN A 39 17.91 -24.14 -15.26
CA GLN A 39 16.79 -23.48 -14.60
C GLN A 39 17.15 -23.00 -13.19
N PRO A 40 16.64 -21.83 -12.77
CA PRO A 40 16.87 -21.31 -11.43
C PRO A 40 16.13 -22.17 -10.37
N LEU A 41 16.59 -22.09 -9.13
CA LEU A 41 16.06 -22.85 -7.98
C LEU A 41 14.52 -22.79 -7.84
N ALA A 42 13.91 -21.64 -8.08
CA ALA A 42 12.45 -21.47 -7.98
C ALA A 42 11.68 -22.37 -8.97
N VAL A 43 12.18 -22.52 -10.19
CA VAL A 43 11.60 -23.41 -11.21
C VAL A 43 11.77 -24.87 -10.79
N HIS A 44 12.91 -25.21 -10.19
CA HIS A 44 13.15 -26.55 -9.66
C HIS A 44 12.17 -26.92 -8.53
N TRP A 45 11.88 -26.00 -7.61
CA TRP A 45 10.87 -26.22 -6.57
C TRP A 45 9.47 -26.51 -7.14
N ALA A 46 9.09 -25.85 -8.25
CA ALA A 46 7.83 -26.14 -8.93
C ALA A 46 7.80 -27.56 -9.52
N PHE A 47 8.92 -28.02 -10.12
CA PHE A 47 9.06 -29.40 -10.58
C PHE A 47 9.00 -30.40 -9.42
N CYS A 48 9.75 -30.17 -8.34
CA CYS A 48 9.73 -31.02 -7.15
C CYS A 48 8.31 -31.12 -6.56
N ALA A 49 7.59 -30.01 -6.44
CA ALA A 49 6.20 -30.01 -5.96
C ALA A 49 5.29 -30.85 -6.86
N SER A 50 5.45 -30.73 -8.18
CA SER A 50 4.69 -31.51 -9.16
C SER A 50 4.96 -33.01 -9.05
N TYR A 51 6.24 -33.41 -8.93
CA TYR A 51 6.64 -34.81 -8.76
C TYR A 51 6.18 -35.38 -7.41
N ALA A 52 6.29 -34.61 -6.33
CA ALA A 52 5.78 -35.01 -5.02
C ALA A 52 4.26 -35.22 -5.06
N LEU A 53 3.52 -34.36 -5.75
CA LEU A 53 2.08 -34.48 -5.94
C LEU A 53 1.70 -35.71 -6.77
N ILE A 54 2.39 -35.97 -7.89
CA ILE A 54 2.18 -37.17 -8.72
C ILE A 54 2.38 -38.43 -7.87
N GLY A 55 3.48 -38.49 -7.11
CA GLY A 55 3.75 -39.58 -6.18
C GLY A 55 2.63 -39.73 -5.15
N LEU A 56 2.24 -38.64 -4.50
CA LEU A 56 1.18 -38.62 -3.48
C LEU A 56 -0.15 -39.15 -4.02
N LEU A 57 -0.58 -38.67 -5.20
CA LEU A 57 -1.80 -39.12 -5.84
C LEU A 57 -1.75 -40.61 -6.21
N LEU A 58 -0.60 -41.09 -6.71
CA LEU A 58 -0.40 -42.52 -6.97
C LEU A 58 -0.51 -43.35 -5.68
N GLY A 59 0.11 -42.88 -4.59
CA GLY A 59 0.06 -43.54 -3.29
C GLY A 59 -1.37 -43.62 -2.75
N VAL A 60 -2.12 -42.52 -2.85
CA VAL A 60 -3.55 -42.47 -2.48
C VAL A 60 -4.36 -43.44 -3.33
N PHE A 61 -4.18 -43.39 -4.65
CA PHE A 61 -4.91 -44.23 -5.60
C PHE A 61 -4.66 -45.71 -5.35
N GLN A 62 -3.38 -46.13 -5.29
CA GLN A 62 -3.00 -47.53 -5.10
C GLN A 62 -3.44 -48.07 -3.74
N CYS A 63 -3.28 -47.27 -2.67
CA CYS A 63 -3.54 -47.70 -1.30
C CYS A 63 -5.02 -47.59 -0.89
N SER A 64 -5.85 -46.87 -1.65
CA SER A 64 -7.30 -46.72 -1.38
C SER A 64 -8.02 -48.08 -1.25
N GLY A 65 -7.61 -49.07 -2.04
CA GLY A 65 -8.13 -50.44 -1.96
C GLY A 65 -7.77 -51.14 -0.65
N TYR A 66 -6.58 -50.89 -0.10
CA TYR A 66 -6.06 -51.49 1.12
C TYR A 66 -6.58 -50.83 2.40
N ALA A 67 -7.29 -49.70 2.27
CA ALA A 67 -8.02 -49.08 3.37
C ALA A 67 -9.31 -49.85 3.75
N ARG A 68 -9.80 -50.74 2.87
CA ARG A 68 -11.04 -51.50 3.05
C ARG A 68 -10.76 -52.86 3.73
N PRO A 69 -11.47 -53.22 4.83
CA PRO A 69 -11.29 -54.52 5.49
C PRO A 69 -11.48 -55.74 4.58
N SER A 70 -12.38 -55.64 3.60
CA SER A 70 -12.67 -56.74 2.65
C SER A 70 -11.48 -57.13 1.79
N HIS A 71 -10.58 -56.18 1.48
CA HIS A 71 -9.38 -56.47 0.69
C HIS A 71 -8.34 -57.24 1.50
N TRP A 72 -8.30 -57.03 2.82
CA TRP A 72 -7.39 -57.75 3.72
C TRP A 72 -7.76 -59.23 3.85
N LEU A 73 -9.03 -59.61 3.68
CA LEU A 73 -9.44 -61.02 3.70
C LEU A 73 -8.67 -61.84 2.64
N VAL A 74 -8.54 -61.33 1.43
CA VAL A 74 -7.81 -61.98 0.32
C VAL A 74 -6.30 -62.07 0.61
N LEU A 75 -5.73 -61.10 1.33
CA LEU A 75 -4.30 -61.07 1.67
C LEU A 75 -3.96 -61.96 2.86
N LEU A 76 -4.86 -62.06 3.84
CA LEU A 76 -4.70 -62.86 5.06
C LEU A 76 -4.76 -64.38 4.78
N HIS A 77 -5.44 -64.80 3.71
CA HIS A 77 -5.44 -66.20 3.27
C HIS A 77 -4.12 -66.67 2.65
N ARG A 78 -3.14 -65.77 2.44
CA ARG A 78 -1.81 -66.15 1.96
C ARG A 78 -0.90 -66.52 3.14
N PRO A 79 -0.10 -67.60 3.05
CA PRO A 79 0.81 -68.04 4.12
C PRO A 79 2.09 -67.17 4.16
N LEU A 80 1.94 -65.85 4.18
CA LEU A 80 3.05 -64.90 4.20
C LEU A 80 2.88 -63.93 5.37
N PRO A 81 3.96 -63.63 6.12
CA PRO A 81 3.91 -62.55 7.11
C PRO A 81 3.64 -61.21 6.42
N ILE A 82 2.89 -60.32 7.07
CA ILE A 82 2.45 -59.02 6.53
C ILE A 82 3.59 -58.22 5.89
N ARG A 83 4.81 -58.28 6.47
CA ARG A 83 6.00 -57.60 5.92
C ARG A 83 6.38 -58.11 4.52
N LYS A 84 6.26 -59.42 4.26
CA LYS A 84 6.52 -60.03 2.95
C LYS A 84 5.40 -59.77 1.93
N ILE A 85 4.26 -59.23 2.38
CA ILE A 85 3.16 -58.74 1.52
C ILE A 85 3.36 -57.25 1.21
N ALA A 86 3.73 -56.44 2.20
CA ALA A 86 3.95 -55.00 2.06
C ALA A 86 5.02 -54.67 1.00
N VAL A 87 6.17 -55.36 1.06
CA VAL A 87 7.31 -55.12 0.16
C VAL A 87 6.92 -55.21 -1.33
N PRO A 88 6.33 -56.31 -1.85
CA PRO A 88 5.95 -56.38 -3.26
C PRO A 88 4.80 -55.43 -3.66
N VAL A 89 3.91 -55.04 -2.73
CA VAL A 89 2.85 -54.07 -3.04
C VAL A 89 3.44 -52.69 -3.30
N PHE A 90 4.28 -52.21 -2.37
CA PHE A 90 4.90 -50.89 -2.51
C PHE A 90 5.96 -50.85 -3.62
N ALA A 91 6.67 -51.95 -3.86
CA ALA A 91 7.58 -52.08 -5.00
C ALA A 91 6.86 -51.94 -6.35
N GLY A 92 5.59 -52.36 -6.45
CA GLY A 92 4.78 -52.15 -7.67
C GLY A 92 4.53 -50.68 -7.96
N GLY A 93 4.20 -49.87 -6.95
CA GLY A 93 4.03 -48.43 -7.10
C GLY A 93 5.35 -47.70 -7.37
N ALA A 94 6.43 -48.11 -6.72
CA ALA A 94 7.77 -47.59 -7.00
C ALA A 94 8.20 -47.85 -8.46
N LEU A 95 7.93 -49.05 -9.00
CA LEU A 95 8.23 -49.39 -10.39
C LEU A 95 7.44 -48.52 -11.39
N VAL A 96 6.18 -48.18 -11.07
CA VAL A 96 5.40 -47.22 -11.87
C VAL A 96 6.09 -45.87 -11.95
N LEU A 97 6.61 -45.34 -10.83
CA LEU A 97 7.33 -44.07 -10.81
C LEU A 97 8.67 -44.14 -11.57
N VAL A 98 9.40 -45.25 -11.50
CA VAL A 98 10.60 -45.45 -12.32
C VAL A 98 10.26 -45.34 -13.81
N CYS A 99 9.20 -46.02 -14.26
CA CYS A 99 8.81 -46.00 -15.68
C CYS A 99 8.17 -44.69 -16.15
N SER A 100 7.48 -43.96 -15.26
CA SER A 100 6.71 -42.75 -15.62
C SER A 100 7.41 -41.43 -15.30
N ILE A 101 8.43 -41.43 -14.44
CA ILE A 101 9.18 -40.24 -14.05
C ILE A 101 10.65 -40.36 -14.48
N ALA A 102 11.40 -41.31 -13.92
CA ALA A 102 12.83 -41.41 -14.17
C ALA A 102 13.16 -41.70 -15.64
N LEU A 103 12.47 -42.67 -16.24
CA LEU A 103 12.73 -43.06 -17.64
C LEU A 103 12.46 -41.91 -18.64
N PRO A 104 11.32 -41.18 -18.60
CA PRO A 104 11.12 -40.01 -19.46
C PRO A 104 12.17 -38.92 -19.32
N VAL A 105 12.64 -38.63 -18.11
CA VAL A 105 13.71 -37.64 -17.89
C VAL A 105 15.01 -38.08 -18.55
N LEU A 106 15.39 -39.36 -18.39
CA LEU A 106 16.58 -39.92 -19.04
C LEU A 106 16.45 -39.94 -20.58
N LEU A 107 15.26 -40.26 -21.12
CA LEU A 107 15.01 -40.22 -22.55
C LEU A 107 15.07 -38.80 -23.12
N ALA A 108 14.58 -37.80 -22.37
CA ALA A 108 14.69 -36.40 -22.75
C ALA A 108 16.15 -35.92 -22.75
N ALA A 109 16.93 -36.30 -21.73
CA ALA A 109 18.36 -36.01 -21.65
C ALA A 109 19.14 -36.68 -22.80
N LEU A 110 18.83 -37.94 -23.12
CA LEU A 110 19.42 -38.66 -24.26
C LEU A 110 19.07 -38.00 -25.60
N TRP A 111 17.83 -37.52 -25.76
CA TRP A 111 17.45 -36.76 -26.96
C TRP A 111 18.22 -35.45 -27.05
N GLN A 112 18.37 -34.70 -25.95
CA GLN A 112 19.15 -33.47 -25.93
C GLN A 112 20.62 -33.72 -26.29
N SER A 113 21.25 -34.77 -25.75
CA SER A 113 22.66 -35.07 -26.02
C SER A 113 22.92 -35.60 -27.43
N SER A 114 21.95 -36.30 -28.04
CA SER A 114 22.12 -36.92 -29.37
C SER A 114 21.61 -36.08 -30.54
N MET A 115 20.63 -35.19 -30.32
CA MET A 115 19.92 -34.48 -31.39
C MET A 115 20.03 -32.95 -31.31
N THR A 116 20.70 -32.41 -30.28
CA THR A 116 20.85 -30.95 -30.10
C THR A 116 22.29 -30.59 -29.74
N ALA A 117 22.69 -29.34 -29.96
CA ALA A 117 24.00 -28.84 -29.52
C ALA A 117 23.98 -28.29 -28.07
N ARG A 118 22.96 -28.65 -27.29
CA ARG A 118 22.85 -28.20 -25.89
C ARG A 118 23.78 -29.00 -25.00
N VAL A 119 24.18 -28.37 -23.90
CA VAL A 119 25.07 -28.99 -22.91
C VAL A 119 24.27 -29.99 -22.07
N VAL A 120 24.65 -31.26 -22.15
CA VAL A 120 24.16 -32.31 -21.25
C VAL A 120 25.32 -32.78 -20.39
N ASP A 121 25.20 -32.54 -19.09
CA ASP A 121 26.17 -32.93 -18.06
C ASP A 121 25.57 -33.94 -17.06
N VAL A 122 26.38 -34.43 -16.12
CA VAL A 122 25.96 -35.43 -15.11
C VAL A 122 24.69 -35.04 -14.34
N ARG A 123 24.38 -33.74 -14.24
CA ARG A 123 23.21 -33.27 -13.48
C ARG A 123 21.90 -33.69 -14.11
N HIS A 124 21.85 -33.94 -15.42
CA HIS A 124 20.65 -34.44 -16.10
C HIS A 124 20.28 -35.84 -15.60
N GLU A 125 21.27 -36.67 -15.28
CA GLU A 125 21.06 -37.98 -14.66
C GLU A 125 20.64 -37.83 -13.20
N LEU A 126 21.30 -36.93 -12.46
CA LEU A 126 20.98 -36.64 -11.07
C LEU A 126 19.56 -36.06 -10.92
N LEU A 127 19.06 -35.29 -11.88
CA LEU A 127 17.69 -34.78 -11.92
C LEU A 127 16.65 -35.90 -12.05
N ALA A 128 16.94 -36.96 -12.83
CA ALA A 128 16.07 -38.13 -12.92
C ALA A 128 15.99 -38.85 -11.56
N LEU A 129 17.12 -38.99 -10.87
CA LEU A 129 17.18 -39.58 -9.53
C LEU A 129 16.47 -38.70 -8.48
N ALA A 130 16.65 -37.39 -8.55
CA ALA A 130 15.98 -36.43 -7.66
C ALA A 130 14.46 -36.49 -7.85
N ALA A 131 13.98 -36.42 -9.10
CA ALA A 131 12.56 -36.51 -9.43
C ALA A 131 11.95 -37.83 -8.95
N LEU A 132 12.69 -38.94 -9.09
CA LEU A 132 12.27 -40.25 -8.57
C LEU A 132 12.19 -40.25 -7.05
N ASN A 133 13.22 -39.79 -6.34
CA ASN A 133 13.24 -39.76 -4.87
C ASN A 133 12.09 -38.89 -4.31
N VAL A 134 11.90 -37.71 -4.88
CA VAL A 134 10.82 -36.78 -4.52
C VAL A 134 9.45 -37.44 -4.73
N SER A 135 9.26 -38.10 -5.88
CA SER A 135 8.03 -38.84 -6.18
C SER A 135 7.82 -40.03 -5.25
N LEU A 136 8.87 -40.78 -4.91
CA LEU A 136 8.82 -41.92 -4.00
C LEU A 136 8.45 -41.48 -2.57
N CYS A 137 8.99 -40.35 -2.12
CA CYS A 137 8.61 -39.76 -0.84
C CYS A 137 7.12 -39.36 -0.85
N GLY A 138 6.67 -38.67 -1.91
CA GLY A 138 5.27 -38.32 -2.11
C GLY A 138 4.37 -39.56 -2.09
N TYR A 139 4.77 -40.62 -2.79
CA TYR A 139 4.08 -41.90 -2.84
C TYR A 139 3.98 -42.58 -1.47
N ALA A 140 5.07 -42.62 -0.71
CA ALA A 140 5.06 -43.16 0.64
C ALA A 140 4.15 -42.33 1.56
N ALA A 141 4.18 -41.00 1.44
CA ALA A 141 3.34 -40.08 2.20
C ALA A 141 1.84 -40.24 1.88
N GLY A 142 1.47 -40.30 0.59
CA GLY A 142 0.09 -40.54 0.14
C GLY A 142 -0.43 -41.91 0.57
N SER A 143 0.41 -42.94 0.45
CA SER A 143 0.11 -44.28 0.93
C SER A 143 -0.09 -44.30 2.45
N PHE A 144 0.77 -43.59 3.19
CA PHE A 144 0.67 -43.45 4.64
C PHE A 144 -0.62 -42.75 5.04
N ALA A 145 -0.98 -41.64 4.37
CA ALA A 145 -2.20 -40.88 4.65
C ALA A 145 -3.48 -41.72 4.49
N VAL A 146 -3.48 -42.68 3.56
CA VAL A 146 -4.62 -43.58 3.33
C VAL A 146 -4.66 -44.74 4.32
N ILE A 147 -3.51 -45.33 4.66
CA ILE A 147 -3.43 -46.55 5.48
C ILE A 147 -3.46 -46.22 6.98
N ALA A 148 -2.79 -45.15 7.40
CA ALA A 148 -2.75 -44.74 8.80
C ALA A 148 -4.14 -44.31 9.33
N PRO A 149 -4.37 -44.39 10.65
CA PRO A 149 -5.49 -43.73 11.30
C PRO A 149 -5.56 -42.23 11.01
N ARG A 150 -6.78 -41.73 10.77
CA ARG A 150 -7.05 -40.32 10.44
C ARG A 150 -6.41 -39.32 11.39
N ARG A 151 -6.28 -39.67 12.68
CA ARG A 151 -5.74 -38.84 13.75
C ARG A 151 -4.28 -38.42 13.57
N TYR A 152 -3.48 -39.20 12.85
CA TYR A 152 -2.08 -38.87 12.55
C TYR A 152 -1.71 -39.14 11.07
N ALA A 153 -2.71 -39.31 10.20
CA ALA A 153 -2.49 -39.60 8.78
C ALA A 153 -1.67 -38.51 8.07
N ALA A 154 -1.80 -37.24 8.50
CA ALA A 154 -1.05 -36.12 7.95
C ALA A 154 0.46 -36.15 8.28
N VAL A 155 0.91 -36.97 9.23
CA VAL A 155 2.32 -37.08 9.62
C VAL A 155 3.22 -37.52 8.46
N GLY A 156 2.69 -38.31 7.52
CA GLY A 156 3.43 -38.70 6.33
C GLY A 156 3.92 -37.51 5.48
N LEU A 157 3.27 -36.35 5.60
CA LEU A 157 3.63 -35.14 4.85
C LEU A 157 4.80 -34.36 5.46
N VAL A 158 5.16 -34.61 6.73
CA VAL A 158 6.24 -33.90 7.44
C VAL A 158 7.59 -34.12 6.76
N LEU A 159 7.81 -35.32 6.26
CA LEU A 159 9.05 -35.70 5.58
C LEU A 159 9.22 -34.99 4.23
N LEU A 160 8.12 -34.62 3.55
CA LEU A 160 8.16 -33.79 2.35
C LEU A 160 8.61 -32.36 2.69
N PHE A 161 8.24 -31.85 3.87
CA PHE A 161 8.68 -30.53 4.31
C PHE A 161 10.19 -30.48 4.57
N TRP A 162 10.77 -31.52 5.18
CA TRP A 162 12.23 -31.60 5.33
C TRP A 162 12.93 -31.56 3.97
N MET A 163 12.39 -32.26 2.97
CA MET A 163 12.98 -32.27 1.63
C MET A 163 12.99 -30.89 0.96
N ILE A 164 12.03 -30.02 1.29
CA ILE A 164 11.95 -28.64 0.77
C ILE A 164 12.93 -27.71 1.50
N GLN A 165 13.09 -27.88 2.81
CA GLN A 165 13.90 -26.99 3.65
C GLN A 165 15.37 -27.42 3.80
N ALA A 166 15.74 -28.62 3.34
CA ALA A 166 17.10 -29.12 3.40
C ALA A 166 18.03 -28.24 2.55
N ARG A 167 19.16 -27.83 3.14
CA ARG A 167 20.16 -26.97 2.49
C ARG A 167 21.30 -27.73 1.83
N ALA A 168 21.26 -29.07 1.86
CA ALA A 168 22.17 -29.89 1.10
C ALA A 168 21.97 -29.67 -0.41
N THR A 169 23.07 -29.57 -1.15
CA THR A 169 23.08 -29.32 -2.59
C THR A 169 23.80 -30.46 -3.33
N GLY A 170 23.63 -30.52 -4.65
CA GLY A 170 24.30 -31.53 -5.49
C GLY A 170 24.08 -32.97 -5.01
N PRO A 171 25.12 -33.82 -4.99
CA PRO A 171 25.00 -35.22 -4.54
C PRO A 171 24.58 -35.39 -3.07
N ALA A 172 24.93 -34.43 -2.20
CA ALA A 172 24.52 -34.48 -0.80
C ALA A 172 22.99 -34.35 -0.65
N ALA A 173 22.36 -33.52 -1.48
CA ALA A 173 20.90 -33.38 -1.52
C ALA A 173 20.20 -34.73 -1.81
N LEU A 174 20.73 -35.49 -2.77
CA LEU A 174 20.22 -36.81 -3.13
C LEU A 174 20.34 -37.81 -1.97
N LEU A 175 21.42 -37.75 -1.20
CA LEU A 175 21.58 -38.58 0.00
C LEU A 175 20.53 -38.24 1.07
N VAL A 176 20.26 -36.95 1.30
CA VAL A 176 19.18 -36.51 2.21
C VAL A 176 17.83 -37.07 1.73
N GLN A 177 17.52 -36.89 0.45
CA GLN A 177 16.29 -37.40 -0.15
C GLN A 177 16.15 -38.91 0.01
N LEU A 178 17.23 -39.68 -0.20
CA LEU A 178 17.22 -41.13 -0.03
C LEU A 178 16.93 -41.54 1.42
N ILE A 179 17.51 -40.85 2.40
CA ILE A 179 17.25 -41.08 3.83
C ILE A 179 15.79 -40.76 4.17
N ILE A 180 15.27 -39.65 3.65
CA ILE A 180 13.87 -39.26 3.80
C ILE A 180 12.93 -40.33 3.21
N VAL A 181 13.23 -40.83 2.01
CA VAL A 181 12.49 -41.91 1.36
C VAL A 181 12.52 -43.19 2.21
N ALA A 182 13.71 -43.60 2.68
CA ALA A 182 13.87 -44.76 3.54
C ALA A 182 13.05 -44.63 4.83
N TRP A 183 13.05 -43.44 5.44
CA TRP A 183 12.25 -43.16 6.64
C TRP A 183 10.75 -43.17 6.34
N ALA A 184 10.30 -42.59 5.23
CA ALA A 184 8.90 -42.59 4.83
C ALA A 184 8.37 -44.03 4.61
N PHE A 185 9.16 -44.89 3.98
CA PHE A 185 8.81 -46.31 3.83
C PHE A 185 8.86 -47.07 5.17
N ALA A 186 9.79 -46.73 6.07
CA ALA A 186 9.80 -47.29 7.42
C ALA A 186 8.53 -46.93 8.20
N LEU A 187 8.10 -45.65 8.13
CA LEU A 187 6.82 -45.19 8.70
C LEU A 187 5.63 -45.96 8.11
N LEU A 188 5.58 -46.08 6.78
CA LEU A 188 4.53 -46.81 6.06
C LEU A 188 4.46 -48.28 6.49
N ALA A 189 5.62 -48.94 6.64
CA ALA A 189 5.70 -50.32 7.12
C ALA A 189 5.18 -50.49 8.56
N THR A 190 5.25 -49.45 9.41
CA THR A 190 4.70 -49.52 10.78
C THR A 190 3.17 -49.50 10.84
N VAL A 191 2.53 -48.86 9.85
CA VAL A 191 1.06 -48.69 9.78
C VAL A 191 0.37 -49.68 8.84
N PHE A 192 1.13 -50.39 7.99
CA PHE A 192 0.59 -51.41 7.10
C PHE A 192 0.22 -52.70 7.85
N LYS A 193 -1.03 -52.77 8.30
CA LYS A 193 -1.60 -53.91 9.04
C LYS A 193 -3.13 -53.99 8.87
N PRO A 194 -3.75 -55.15 9.10
CA PRO A 194 -5.19 -55.35 8.90
C PRO A 194 -6.05 -54.47 9.81
N ASP A 195 -5.70 -54.39 11.10
CA ASP A 195 -6.36 -53.50 12.05
C ASP A 195 -5.65 -52.16 12.09
N ARG A 196 -6.29 -51.16 11.49
CA ARG A 196 -5.79 -49.79 11.40
C ARG A 196 -5.79 -49.11 12.77
N ASP A 197 -6.76 -49.41 13.63
CA ASP A 197 -6.95 -48.72 14.91
C ASP A 197 -6.09 -49.28 16.04
N ALA A 198 -5.61 -50.52 15.90
CA ALA A 198 -4.65 -51.09 16.83
C ALA A 198 -3.45 -50.14 17.05
N PRO A 199 -2.82 -50.14 18.24
CA PRO A 199 -1.58 -49.39 18.46
C PRO A 199 -0.46 -49.91 17.54
N PRO A 200 0.40 -49.03 16.99
CA PRO A 200 1.56 -49.46 16.22
C PRO A 200 2.55 -50.21 17.12
N ARG A 201 3.09 -51.34 16.64
CA ARG A 201 4.05 -52.16 17.42
C ARG A 201 5.33 -51.40 17.78
N PHE A 202 5.70 -50.40 16.99
CA PHE A 202 6.87 -49.53 17.19
C PHE A 202 6.43 -48.06 17.30
N ALA A 203 5.60 -47.74 18.29
CA ALA A 203 5.10 -46.38 18.51
C ALA A 203 6.21 -45.30 18.60
N ALA A 204 7.42 -45.68 19.05
CA ALA A 204 8.59 -44.79 19.11
C ALA A 204 9.03 -44.26 17.73
N VAL A 205 8.93 -45.08 16.67
CA VAL A 205 9.31 -44.70 15.30
C VAL A 205 8.36 -43.64 14.73
N LEU A 206 7.11 -43.62 15.22
CA LEU A 206 6.08 -42.66 14.82
C LEU A 206 6.06 -41.42 15.73
N ALA A 207 6.59 -41.52 16.96
CA ALA A 207 6.50 -40.47 17.97
C ALA A 207 7.16 -39.16 17.53
N LEU A 208 8.42 -39.21 17.10
CA LEU A 208 9.17 -38.01 16.70
C LEU A 208 8.60 -37.35 15.43
N PRO A 209 8.31 -38.08 14.33
CA PRO A 209 7.65 -37.48 13.16
C PRO A 209 6.28 -36.88 13.48
N THR A 210 5.50 -37.52 14.38
CA THR A 210 4.20 -36.97 14.80
C THR A 210 4.37 -35.70 15.61
N ALA A 211 5.32 -35.67 16.55
CA ALA A 211 5.63 -34.47 17.33
C ALA A 211 6.13 -33.33 16.43
N MET A 212 7.00 -33.64 15.47
CA MET A 212 7.48 -32.69 14.47
C MET A 212 6.34 -32.17 13.57
N GLY A 213 5.39 -33.03 13.20
CA GLY A 213 4.20 -32.61 12.45
C GLY A 213 3.29 -31.67 13.23
N VAL A 214 3.06 -31.95 14.53
CA VAL A 214 2.33 -31.03 15.41
C VAL A 214 3.07 -29.69 15.53
N TYR A 215 4.39 -29.74 15.73
CA TYR A 215 5.24 -28.56 15.80
C TYR A 215 5.13 -27.71 14.51
N PHE A 216 5.24 -28.32 13.33
CA PHE A 216 5.06 -27.61 12.06
C PHE A 216 3.67 -27.04 11.85
N VAL A 217 2.60 -27.76 12.24
CA VAL A 217 1.23 -27.23 12.14
C VAL A 217 1.07 -25.97 12.98
N VAL A 218 1.65 -25.92 14.18
CA VAL A 218 1.65 -24.72 15.02
C VAL A 218 2.42 -23.59 14.36
N LEU A 219 3.62 -23.86 13.80
CA LEU A 219 4.41 -22.85 13.09
C LEU A 219 3.70 -22.32 11.84
N VAL A 220 3.05 -23.19 11.06
CA VAL A 220 2.21 -22.78 9.92
C VAL A 220 1.04 -21.94 10.40
N GLY A 221 0.44 -22.28 11.56
CA GLY A 221 -0.56 -21.44 12.20
C GLY A 221 -0.05 -20.02 12.50
N PHE A 222 1.19 -19.89 12.98
CA PHE A 222 1.84 -18.60 13.15
C PHE A 222 2.12 -17.89 11.82
N ALA A 223 2.53 -18.60 10.77
CA ALA A 223 2.75 -18.01 9.45
C ALA A 223 1.43 -17.56 8.77
N VAL A 224 0.34 -18.28 9.01
CA VAL A 224 -1.00 -17.87 8.58
C VAL A 224 -1.44 -16.64 9.38
N LEU A 225 -1.23 -16.63 10.70
CA LEU A 225 -1.49 -15.47 11.53
C LEU A 225 -0.64 -14.27 11.08
N GLU A 226 0.63 -14.48 10.74
CA GLU A 226 1.53 -13.48 10.17
C GLU A 226 0.98 -12.96 8.84
N SER A 227 0.55 -13.83 7.92
CA SER A 227 -0.10 -13.43 6.66
C SER A 227 -1.38 -12.64 6.89
N PHE A 228 -2.21 -12.99 7.88
CA PHE A 228 -3.38 -12.20 8.26
C PHE A 228 -2.98 -10.85 8.86
N TRP A 229 -1.95 -10.82 9.70
CA TRP A 229 -1.39 -9.59 10.28
C TRP A 229 -0.83 -8.67 9.19
N ILE A 230 -0.20 -9.24 8.15
CA ILE A 230 0.27 -8.55 6.94
C ILE A 230 -0.90 -8.04 6.12
N ALA A 231 -1.90 -8.88 5.83
CA ALA A 231 -3.09 -8.49 5.07
C ALA A 231 -3.91 -7.41 5.79
N TRP A 232 -3.85 -7.36 7.12
CA TRP A 232 -4.44 -6.30 7.93
C TRP A 232 -3.62 -4.99 7.88
N GLY A 233 -2.37 -5.04 7.41
CA GLY A 233 -1.46 -3.89 7.30
C GLY A 233 -0.86 -3.44 8.63
N GLN A 234 -0.89 -4.28 9.67
CA GLN A 234 -0.30 -3.99 10.99
C GLN A 234 1.01 -4.71 11.25
N HIS A 235 1.42 -5.62 10.37
CA HIS A 235 2.67 -6.35 10.51
C HIS A 235 3.88 -5.44 10.19
N PRO A 236 4.99 -5.50 10.94
CA PRO A 236 6.18 -4.66 10.71
C PRO A 236 6.71 -4.67 9.26
N LYS A 237 6.61 -5.81 8.56
CA LYS A 237 7.03 -5.96 7.15
C LYS A 237 6.11 -5.30 6.10
N SER A 238 4.89 -4.87 6.46
CA SER A 238 3.89 -4.39 5.49
C SER A 238 3.11 -3.14 5.94
N GLY A 239 3.20 -2.79 7.22
CA GLY A 239 2.66 -1.57 7.80
C GLY A 239 3.76 -0.55 8.10
N THR A 240 3.52 0.35 9.05
CA THR A 240 4.55 1.24 9.61
C THR A 240 5.35 0.48 10.69
N PRO A 241 6.59 0.02 10.41
CA PRO A 241 7.42 -0.65 11.40
C PRO A 241 7.72 0.27 12.60
N PRO A 242 8.10 -0.28 13.76
CA PRO A 242 8.51 0.52 14.91
C PRO A 242 9.58 1.55 14.49
N PRO A 243 9.43 2.83 14.85
CA PRO A 243 10.43 3.84 14.54
C PRO A 243 11.77 3.40 15.15
N LEU A 244 12.86 3.52 14.38
CA LEU A 244 14.20 3.02 14.74
C LEU A 244 14.36 1.49 14.78
N GLY A 245 13.38 0.73 14.29
CA GLY A 245 13.49 -0.72 14.07
C GLY A 245 14.27 -1.09 12.80
N TYR A 246 14.65 -2.36 12.65
CA TYR A 246 15.34 -2.83 11.44
C TYR A 246 14.43 -2.76 10.21
N GLU A 247 13.15 -3.11 10.33
CA GLU A 247 12.19 -3.01 9.22
C GLU A 247 11.97 -1.54 8.80
N ALA A 248 12.03 -0.60 9.75
CA ALA A 248 11.98 0.83 9.42
C ALA A 248 13.20 1.29 8.63
N MET A 249 14.40 0.77 8.95
CA MET A 249 15.61 1.06 8.18
C MET A 249 15.57 0.40 6.80
N GLN A 250 15.00 -0.81 6.67
CA GLN A 250 14.84 -1.45 5.36
C GLN A 250 13.94 -0.64 4.42
N GLN A 251 12.90 0.00 4.94
CA GLN A 251 11.97 0.83 4.18
C GLN A 251 12.47 2.26 3.92
N ALA A 252 13.45 2.74 4.69
CA ALA A 252 14.00 4.09 4.55
C ALA A 252 14.90 4.24 3.31
N ASP A 253 14.93 5.45 2.74
CA ASP A 253 15.86 5.79 1.66
C ASP A 253 17.31 5.63 2.16
N PRO A 254 18.26 5.17 1.32
CA PRO A 254 19.68 5.09 1.66
C PRO A 254 20.24 6.34 2.36
N ALA A 255 19.85 7.55 1.92
CA ALA A 255 20.30 8.78 2.56
C ALA A 255 19.74 8.93 3.98
N GLU A 256 18.48 8.57 4.18
CA GLU A 256 17.84 8.61 5.51
C GLU A 256 18.47 7.60 6.47
N ARG A 257 18.77 6.37 6.00
CA ARG A 257 19.50 5.38 6.80
C ARG A 257 20.85 5.89 7.26
N MET A 258 21.61 6.51 6.35
CA MET A 258 22.94 7.05 6.66
C MET A 258 22.86 8.21 7.66
N LEU A 259 21.92 9.15 7.47
CA LEU A 259 21.68 10.24 8.40
C LEU A 259 21.24 9.73 9.78
N ALA A 260 20.43 8.68 9.81
CA ALA A 260 19.96 8.06 11.05
C ALA A 260 21.13 7.46 11.85
N ALA A 261 22.13 6.85 11.18
CA ALA A 261 23.33 6.32 11.82
C ALA A 261 24.25 7.41 12.40
N LEU A 262 24.25 8.63 11.83
CA LEU A 262 25.06 9.76 12.29
C LEU A 262 24.37 10.62 13.36
N ARG A 263 23.05 10.50 13.53
CA ARG A 263 22.23 11.41 14.34
C ARG A 263 22.61 11.46 15.83
N GLU A 264 23.00 10.32 16.39
CA GLU A 264 23.39 10.17 17.80
C GLU A 264 24.91 10.04 17.96
N SER A 265 25.67 10.29 16.88
CA SER A 265 27.12 10.21 16.94
C SER A 265 27.71 11.36 17.75
N SER A 266 28.68 11.02 18.61
CA SER A 266 29.51 11.98 19.33
C SER A 266 30.76 12.40 18.56
N HIS A 267 30.94 11.91 17.32
CA HIS A 267 32.11 12.21 16.49
C HIS A 267 32.12 13.69 16.05
N PRO A 268 33.26 14.41 16.15
CA PRO A 268 33.34 15.83 15.80
C PRO A 268 32.84 16.15 14.38
N ASP A 269 33.15 15.26 13.42
CA ASP A 269 32.77 15.43 12.01
C ASP A 269 31.35 14.93 11.69
N ALA A 270 30.61 14.36 12.64
CA ALA A 270 29.29 13.73 12.35
C ALA A 270 28.31 14.71 11.70
N ARG A 271 28.31 15.98 12.14
CA ARG A 271 27.47 17.03 11.56
C ARG A 271 27.87 17.37 10.12
N LEU A 272 29.17 17.46 9.84
CA LEU A 272 29.69 17.74 8.50
C LEU A 272 29.37 16.58 7.54
N LEU A 273 29.60 15.35 7.99
CA LEU A 273 29.29 14.14 7.24
C LEU A 273 27.79 14.03 6.94
N ALA A 274 26.93 14.41 7.90
CA ALA A 274 25.48 14.44 7.68
C ALA A 274 25.09 15.46 6.58
N GLU A 275 25.73 16.63 6.52
CA GLU A 275 25.50 17.59 5.42
C GLU A 275 25.99 17.03 4.08
N GLN A 276 27.13 16.34 4.05
CA GLN A 276 27.62 15.69 2.83
C GLN A 276 26.67 14.59 2.34
N VAL A 277 26.09 13.79 3.23
CA VAL A 277 25.06 12.80 2.87
C VAL A 277 23.83 13.46 2.24
N ARG A 278 23.40 14.64 2.70
CA ARG A 278 22.26 15.37 2.11
C ARG A 278 22.54 15.89 0.70
N LEU A 279 23.80 16.10 0.36
CA LEU A 279 24.23 16.66 -0.93
C LEU A 279 24.63 15.59 -1.95
N SER A 280 24.85 14.36 -1.51
CA SER A 280 25.27 13.23 -2.33
C SER A 280 24.12 12.28 -2.63
N THR A 281 24.28 11.42 -3.64
CA THR A 281 23.36 10.31 -3.93
C THR A 281 23.99 9.01 -3.43
N PRO A 282 23.52 8.43 -2.31
CA PRO A 282 24.11 7.20 -1.79
C PRO A 282 23.90 5.99 -2.70
N VAL A 283 24.87 5.08 -2.66
CA VAL A 283 24.83 3.80 -3.35
C VAL A 283 24.59 2.70 -2.32
N THR A 284 23.57 1.87 -2.53
CA THR A 284 23.29 0.71 -1.69
C THR A 284 23.84 -0.57 -2.31
N LEU A 285 24.68 -1.28 -1.55
CA LEU A 285 25.16 -2.62 -1.86
C LEU A 285 24.25 -3.67 -1.22
N GLY A 286 23.19 -4.05 -1.95
CA GLY A 286 22.36 -5.19 -1.62
C GLY A 286 23.06 -6.54 -1.81
N LEU A 287 22.38 -7.63 -1.46
CA LEU A 287 22.83 -9.00 -1.71
C LEU A 287 22.49 -9.38 -3.16
N GLN A 288 23.48 -9.40 -4.06
CA GLN A 288 23.27 -9.79 -5.47
C GLN A 288 23.42 -11.30 -5.66
N ILE A 289 24.32 -11.92 -4.90
CA ILE A 289 24.55 -13.37 -4.87
C ILE A 289 24.06 -13.87 -3.52
N SER A 290 22.97 -14.63 -3.50
CA SER A 290 22.38 -15.14 -2.26
C SER A 290 23.14 -16.30 -1.63
N ARG A 291 23.87 -17.05 -2.47
CA ARG A 291 24.78 -18.13 -2.08
C ARG A 291 25.73 -18.43 -3.25
N PRO A 292 26.97 -18.84 -3.00
CA PRO A 292 27.89 -19.18 -4.07
C PRO A 292 27.44 -20.47 -4.78
N PRO A 293 27.48 -20.53 -6.12
CA PRO A 293 27.13 -21.74 -6.86
C PRO A 293 28.12 -22.86 -6.56
N GLN A 294 27.63 -24.11 -6.57
CA GLN A 294 28.45 -25.29 -6.28
C GLN A 294 28.57 -26.20 -7.50
N TRP A 295 29.70 -26.90 -7.61
CA TRP A 295 29.93 -27.87 -8.66
C TRP A 295 28.89 -29.01 -8.58
N HIS A 296 28.42 -29.45 -9.75
CA HIS A 296 27.37 -30.46 -9.91
C HIS A 296 26.11 -30.24 -9.07
N GLU A 297 25.76 -28.99 -8.77
CA GLU A 297 24.51 -28.68 -8.11
C GLU A 297 23.32 -28.96 -9.05
N LEU A 298 22.28 -29.63 -8.55
CA LEU A 298 21.08 -30.01 -9.34
C LEU A 298 20.38 -28.84 -10.04
N THR A 299 20.64 -27.62 -9.60
CA THR A 299 20.03 -26.37 -10.07
C THR A 299 21.06 -25.26 -10.05
N ASN A 300 20.84 -24.20 -10.83
CA ASN A 300 21.67 -23.01 -10.71
C ASN A 300 21.01 -21.94 -9.85
N VAL A 301 21.82 -21.10 -9.20
CA VAL A 301 21.34 -19.89 -8.49
C VAL A 301 20.73 -18.90 -9.49
N ALA A 302 21.35 -18.76 -10.66
CA ALA A 302 20.78 -18.12 -11.85
C ALA A 302 21.23 -18.87 -13.11
N PRO A 303 20.55 -18.74 -14.26
CA PRO A 303 20.97 -19.40 -15.50
C PRO A 303 22.44 -19.10 -15.82
N MET A 304 23.24 -20.15 -16.02
CA MET A 304 24.66 -20.02 -16.34
C MET A 304 24.85 -20.05 -17.85
N GLU A 305 24.11 -19.19 -18.53
CA GLU A 305 24.13 -18.99 -19.97
C GLU A 305 24.10 -17.50 -20.33
N PHE A 306 24.66 -17.14 -21.47
CA PHE A 306 24.57 -15.78 -22.00
C PHE A 306 24.64 -15.73 -23.52
N ASP A 307 24.05 -14.66 -24.08
CA ASP A 307 24.04 -14.42 -25.51
C ASP A 307 25.06 -13.35 -25.91
N ASP A 308 25.89 -13.66 -26.90
CA ASP A 308 26.66 -12.69 -27.64
C ASP A 308 25.85 -12.23 -28.86
N ALA A 309 25.19 -11.09 -28.70
CA ALA A 309 24.34 -10.49 -29.73
C ALA A 309 25.10 -10.11 -31.02
N ARG A 310 26.44 -9.94 -30.97
CA ARG A 310 27.22 -9.60 -32.16
C ARG A 310 27.45 -10.83 -33.04
N THR A 311 27.68 -11.99 -32.44
CA THR A 311 27.94 -13.23 -33.17
C THR A 311 26.69 -14.10 -33.32
N GLY A 312 25.61 -13.78 -32.61
CA GLY A 312 24.38 -14.57 -32.57
C GLY A 312 24.59 -15.94 -31.91
N MET A 313 25.56 -16.03 -31.00
CA MET A 313 25.90 -17.25 -30.27
C MET A 313 25.33 -17.20 -28.85
N ARG A 314 24.86 -18.36 -28.38
CA ARG A 314 24.54 -18.60 -26.98
C ARG A 314 25.60 -19.51 -26.38
N PHE A 315 26.17 -19.10 -25.25
CA PHE A 315 27.12 -19.88 -24.47
C PHE A 315 26.43 -20.44 -23.22
N VAL A 316 26.61 -21.73 -22.95
CA VAL A 316 26.03 -22.44 -21.81
C VAL A 316 27.15 -23.11 -21.03
N PHE A 317 27.15 -22.96 -19.71
CA PHE A 317 28.17 -23.53 -18.83
C PHE A 317 27.96 -25.03 -18.60
N SER A 318 29.04 -25.81 -18.71
CA SER A 318 29.11 -27.23 -18.42
C SER A 318 29.81 -27.47 -17.08
N HIS A 319 29.14 -28.19 -16.17
CA HIS A 319 29.71 -28.51 -14.86
C HIS A 319 30.74 -29.65 -14.91
N ASP A 320 30.80 -30.44 -16.00
CA ASP A 320 31.68 -31.61 -16.08
C ASP A 320 33.11 -31.24 -16.45
N ASP A 321 33.29 -30.27 -17.35
CA ASP A 321 34.60 -29.77 -17.80
C ASP A 321 34.90 -28.34 -17.33
N GLY A 322 33.91 -27.63 -16.76
CA GLY A 322 34.09 -26.27 -16.26
C GLY A 322 34.23 -25.21 -17.36
N LEU A 323 33.70 -25.46 -18.55
CA LEU A 323 33.80 -24.59 -19.72
C LEU A 323 32.43 -24.10 -20.22
N TYR A 324 32.42 -23.01 -20.97
CA TYR A 324 31.24 -22.53 -21.68
C TYR A 324 31.21 -23.06 -23.11
N HIS A 325 30.15 -23.79 -23.46
CA HIS A 325 29.93 -24.33 -24.80
C HIS A 325 28.93 -23.47 -25.57
N GLY A 326 29.30 -23.08 -26.78
CA GLY A 326 28.58 -22.14 -27.62
C GLY A 326 27.89 -22.80 -28.80
N TYR A 327 26.63 -22.41 -29.07
CA TYR A 327 25.90 -22.78 -30.28
C TYR A 327 25.21 -21.56 -30.91
N ARG A 328 24.94 -21.63 -32.21
CA ARG A 328 24.31 -20.51 -32.95
C ARG A 328 22.80 -20.50 -32.73
N LEU A 329 22.23 -19.33 -32.41
CA LEU A 329 20.78 -19.18 -32.19
C LEU A 329 19.94 -19.42 -33.45
N GLY A 330 20.50 -19.17 -34.64
CA GLY A 330 19.77 -19.29 -35.90
C GLY A 330 19.52 -20.73 -36.38
N ASN A 331 20.39 -21.68 -36.03
CA ASN A 331 20.29 -23.08 -36.50
C ASN A 331 20.60 -24.14 -35.44
N GLY A 332 20.98 -23.75 -34.22
CA GLY A 332 21.28 -24.66 -33.12
C GLY A 332 22.55 -25.48 -33.30
N ALA A 333 23.44 -25.15 -34.24
CA ALA A 333 24.69 -25.88 -34.45
C ALA A 333 25.77 -25.48 -33.43
N ALA A 334 26.54 -26.46 -32.95
CA ALA A 334 27.73 -26.22 -32.12
C ALA A 334 28.71 -25.31 -32.86
N ALA A 335 29.28 -24.33 -32.16
CA ALA A 335 30.03 -23.24 -32.78
C ALA A 335 31.39 -22.96 -32.15
N ALA A 336 31.48 -22.88 -30.82
CA ALA A 336 32.72 -22.50 -30.13
C ALA A 336 32.72 -22.99 -28.67
N VAL A 337 33.89 -23.08 -28.05
CA VAL A 337 34.06 -23.30 -26.60
C VAL A 337 34.85 -22.13 -26.04
N LEU A 338 34.36 -21.47 -25.00
CA LEU A 338 35.08 -20.39 -24.32
C LEU A 338 35.86 -20.97 -23.16
N GLN A 339 37.19 -20.85 -23.27
CA GLN A 339 38.12 -21.23 -22.22
C GLN A 339 38.59 -19.98 -21.47
N PRO A 340 38.50 -19.95 -20.13
CA PRO A 340 39.04 -18.85 -19.37
C PRO A 340 40.58 -18.88 -19.37
N ASP A 341 41.20 -17.73 -19.21
CA ASP A 341 42.66 -17.60 -19.06
C ASP A 341 43.22 -18.26 -17.79
N SER A 342 42.35 -18.57 -16.82
CA SER A 342 42.63 -19.27 -15.59
C SER A 342 41.42 -20.11 -15.16
N PRO A 343 41.59 -21.29 -14.54
CA PRO A 343 40.47 -22.13 -14.12
C PRO A 343 39.56 -21.41 -13.12
N PHE A 344 38.25 -21.65 -13.21
CA PHE A 344 37.30 -21.14 -12.23
C PHE A 344 37.46 -21.85 -10.88
N SER A 345 37.51 -21.08 -9.79
CA SER A 345 37.55 -21.62 -8.43
C SER A 345 36.18 -22.18 -7.97
N LEU A 346 35.09 -21.58 -8.44
CA LEU A 346 33.71 -22.05 -8.33
C LEU A 346 32.97 -21.84 -9.66
N PRO A 347 31.84 -22.51 -9.93
CA PRO A 347 31.08 -22.29 -11.16
C PRO A 347 30.81 -20.78 -11.40
N PRO A 348 31.09 -20.25 -12.60
CA PRO A 348 31.02 -18.82 -12.90
C PRO A 348 29.58 -18.31 -13.07
N LEU A 349 29.18 -17.34 -12.26
CA LEU A 349 27.87 -16.70 -12.33
C LEU A 349 27.96 -15.38 -13.11
N ALA A 350 27.16 -15.23 -14.18
CA ALA A 350 27.09 -13.97 -14.93
C ALA A 350 26.34 -12.90 -14.11
N ILE A 351 26.96 -11.74 -13.91
CA ILE A 351 26.40 -10.61 -13.13
C ILE A 351 26.05 -9.39 -13.99
N GLY A 352 26.07 -9.55 -15.31
CA GLY A 352 25.70 -8.50 -16.27
C GLY A 352 26.89 -7.69 -16.76
N ARG A 353 26.75 -6.37 -16.80
CA ARG A 353 27.75 -5.43 -17.35
C ARG A 353 27.81 -4.15 -16.53
N LEU A 354 28.97 -3.50 -16.49
CA LEU A 354 29.11 -2.17 -15.90
C LEU A 354 28.73 -1.07 -16.93
N PRO A 355 28.30 0.12 -16.47
CA PRO A 355 28.12 1.28 -17.34
C PRO A 355 29.39 1.54 -18.17
N GLY A 356 29.21 1.81 -19.48
CA GLY A 356 30.32 2.00 -20.42
C GLY A 356 30.82 0.72 -21.12
N MET A 357 30.41 -0.47 -20.68
CA MET A 357 30.74 -1.71 -21.39
C MET A 357 29.90 -1.92 -22.67
N PRO A 358 30.47 -2.52 -23.73
CA PRO A 358 29.73 -2.98 -24.90
C PRO A 358 28.52 -3.85 -24.52
N ALA A 359 27.46 -3.82 -25.31
CA ALA A 359 26.22 -4.56 -25.00
C ALA A 359 26.40 -6.09 -24.94
N ALA A 360 27.36 -6.62 -25.70
CA ALA A 360 27.70 -8.04 -25.76
C ALA A 360 28.70 -8.50 -24.68
N ASP A 361 29.35 -7.58 -23.97
CA ASP A 361 30.30 -7.92 -22.91
C ASP A 361 29.58 -8.36 -21.62
N ARG A 362 30.25 -9.22 -20.84
CA ARG A 362 29.70 -9.78 -19.59
C ARG A 362 30.77 -9.91 -18.52
N LEU A 363 30.38 -9.67 -17.27
CA LEU A 363 31.16 -9.98 -16.08
C LEU A 363 30.67 -11.27 -15.43
N PHE A 364 31.60 -12.06 -14.91
CA PHE A 364 31.32 -13.33 -14.23
C PHE A 364 32.02 -13.36 -12.89
N ILE A 365 31.34 -13.87 -11.87
CA ILE A 365 31.91 -14.12 -10.55
C ILE A 365 32.09 -15.61 -10.40
N ALA A 366 33.32 -16.03 -10.11
CA ALA A 366 33.66 -17.40 -9.78
C ALA A 366 34.36 -17.39 -8.42
N GLY A 367 33.58 -17.51 -7.35
CA GLY A 367 34.09 -17.49 -5.97
C GLY A 367 34.77 -16.18 -5.58
N SER A 368 36.10 -16.21 -5.53
CA SER A 368 36.98 -15.07 -5.20
C SER A 368 37.45 -14.27 -6.41
N ASP A 369 37.13 -14.74 -7.62
CA ASP A 369 37.65 -14.19 -8.87
C ASP A 369 36.53 -13.52 -9.69
N LEU A 370 36.85 -12.37 -10.29
CA LEU A 370 35.98 -11.70 -11.27
C LEU A 370 36.57 -11.89 -12.67
N PHE A 371 35.78 -12.39 -13.60
CA PHE A 371 36.12 -12.57 -15.00
C PHE A 371 35.34 -11.62 -15.90
N HIS A 372 35.91 -11.25 -17.04
CA HIS A 372 35.31 -10.39 -18.07
C HIS A 372 35.39 -11.09 -19.42
N TYR A 373 34.23 -11.24 -20.05
CA TYR A 373 34.11 -11.63 -21.45
C TYR A 373 34.13 -10.38 -22.34
N ASP A 374 35.19 -10.26 -23.14
CA ASP A 374 35.31 -9.25 -24.18
C ASP A 374 34.75 -9.80 -25.50
N SER A 375 33.61 -9.26 -25.93
CA SER A 375 32.97 -9.66 -27.18
C SER A 375 33.82 -9.34 -28.42
N ARG A 376 34.77 -8.39 -28.34
CA ARG A 376 35.68 -8.03 -29.45
C ARG A 376 36.67 -9.12 -29.78
N SER A 377 37.40 -9.56 -28.76
CA SER A 377 38.38 -10.63 -28.87
C SER A 377 37.79 -12.04 -28.72
N GLY A 378 36.59 -12.16 -28.14
CA GLY A 378 36.00 -13.45 -27.76
C GLY A 378 36.71 -14.11 -26.58
N ALA A 379 37.54 -13.37 -25.83
CA ALA A 379 38.32 -13.89 -24.72
C ALA A 379 37.60 -13.71 -23.38
N LEU A 380 37.71 -14.71 -22.50
CA LEU A 380 37.25 -14.67 -21.12
C LEU A 380 38.46 -14.55 -20.18
N ARG A 381 38.60 -13.39 -19.55
CA ARG A 381 39.83 -13.01 -18.82
C ARG A 381 39.55 -12.72 -17.36
N ARG A 382 40.43 -13.16 -16.47
CA ARG A 382 40.37 -12.79 -15.05
C ARG A 382 40.79 -11.34 -14.88
N ARG A 383 39.99 -10.58 -14.14
CA ARG A 383 40.20 -9.14 -13.87
C ARG A 383 40.41 -8.82 -12.40
N VAL A 384 39.80 -9.58 -11.48
CA VAL A 384 40.01 -9.43 -10.02
C VAL A 384 40.38 -10.79 -9.44
N ALA A 385 41.32 -10.80 -8.50
CA ALA A 385 41.61 -11.94 -7.65
C ALA A 385 41.61 -11.45 -6.20
N LEU A 386 40.59 -11.83 -5.43
CA LEU A 386 40.45 -11.49 -4.01
C LEU A 386 41.38 -12.36 -3.15
N PRO A 387 41.67 -11.96 -1.90
CA PRO A 387 42.43 -12.78 -0.96
C PRO A 387 41.82 -14.18 -0.78
N HIS A 388 42.69 -15.17 -0.54
CA HIS A 388 42.26 -16.57 -0.42
C HIS A 388 41.28 -16.76 0.75
N GLY A 389 40.13 -17.37 0.46
CA GLY A 389 39.07 -17.62 1.44
C GLY A 389 37.96 -16.56 1.50
N GLU A 390 38.08 -15.45 0.77
CA GLU A 390 37.00 -14.47 0.63
C GLU A 390 36.11 -14.80 -0.58
N SER A 391 34.79 -14.65 -0.43
CA SER A 391 33.81 -14.86 -1.50
C SER A 391 33.05 -13.58 -1.80
N LEU A 392 32.91 -13.28 -3.09
CA LEU A 392 32.21 -12.09 -3.57
C LEU A 392 30.69 -12.22 -3.38
N LEU A 393 30.07 -11.18 -2.79
CA LEU A 393 28.63 -11.10 -2.51
C LEU A 393 27.90 -10.18 -3.49
N SER A 394 28.44 -8.99 -3.74
CA SER A 394 27.85 -8.00 -4.65
C SER A 394 28.84 -6.96 -5.16
N LEU A 395 28.43 -6.26 -6.23
CA LEU A 395 29.21 -5.25 -6.92
C LEU A 395 28.33 -4.02 -7.21
N ALA A 396 28.84 -2.81 -6.98
CA ALA A 396 28.19 -1.57 -7.38
C ALA A 396 29.18 -0.51 -7.86
N MET A 397 28.66 0.46 -8.59
CA MET A 397 29.39 1.64 -9.06
C MET A 397 29.26 2.77 -8.03
N ALA A 398 30.38 3.39 -7.65
CA ALA A 398 30.39 4.60 -6.84
C ALA A 398 31.46 5.57 -7.39
N GLY A 399 31.01 6.65 -8.04
CA GLY A 399 31.88 7.56 -8.77
C GLY A 399 32.71 6.82 -9.82
N ASP A 400 34.03 6.96 -9.74
CA ASP A 400 35.01 6.32 -10.64
C ASP A 400 35.56 4.98 -10.09
N ALA A 401 34.90 4.40 -9.08
CA ALA A 401 35.29 3.13 -8.49
C ALA A 401 34.18 2.07 -8.57
N VAL A 402 34.60 0.81 -8.64
CA VAL A 402 33.72 -0.34 -8.40
C VAL A 402 33.87 -0.76 -6.95
N ILE A 403 32.78 -0.70 -6.20
CA ILE A 403 32.75 -1.23 -4.85
C ILE A 403 32.36 -2.71 -4.91
N VAL A 404 33.27 -3.55 -4.43
CA VAL A 404 33.07 -5.00 -4.28
C VAL A 404 32.78 -5.29 -2.81
N ARG A 405 31.68 -5.97 -2.53
CA ARG A 405 31.37 -6.53 -1.22
C ARG A 405 31.71 -8.01 -1.19
N THR A 406 32.50 -8.42 -0.20
CA THR A 406 32.83 -9.82 0.11
C THR A 406 32.28 -10.19 1.49
N ASP A 407 32.36 -11.48 1.83
CA ASP A 407 31.99 -11.99 3.15
C ASP A 407 32.94 -11.53 4.28
N ALA A 408 34.06 -10.86 3.95
CA ALA A 408 35.03 -10.37 4.91
C ALA A 408 35.31 -8.84 4.82
N ALA A 409 35.19 -8.24 3.64
CA ALA A 409 35.50 -6.83 3.43
C ALA A 409 34.76 -6.17 2.25
N LEU A 410 34.78 -4.84 2.23
CA LEU A 410 34.45 -3.99 1.09
C LEU A 410 35.75 -3.52 0.43
N TYR A 411 35.83 -3.63 -0.89
CA TYR A 411 36.96 -3.15 -1.70
C TYR A 411 36.49 -2.06 -2.65
N ALA A 412 37.20 -0.94 -2.71
CA ALA A 412 37.02 0.06 -3.76
C ALA A 412 38.06 -0.17 -4.86
N LEU A 413 37.64 -0.61 -6.05
CA LEU A 413 38.52 -0.90 -7.20
C LEU A 413 38.53 0.27 -8.19
N ASP A 414 39.69 0.60 -8.76
CA ASP A 414 39.83 1.65 -9.79
C ASP A 414 39.28 1.20 -11.16
N LEU A 415 38.36 1.96 -11.75
CA LEU A 415 37.79 1.65 -13.08
C LEU A 415 38.59 2.12 -14.27
N ARG A 416 39.47 3.11 -14.11
CA ARG A 416 40.20 3.69 -15.27
C ARG A 416 41.02 2.63 -16.03
N PRO A 417 41.70 1.68 -15.36
CA PRO A 417 42.41 0.59 -16.05
C PRO A 417 41.49 -0.34 -16.85
N PHE A 418 40.19 -0.36 -16.58
CA PHE A 418 39.25 -1.30 -17.19
C PHE A 418 39.05 -1.06 -18.69
N PHE A 419 38.91 0.20 -19.11
CA PHE A 419 38.66 0.58 -20.51
C PHE A 419 39.94 0.77 -21.33
N GLU A 420 41.06 1.04 -20.66
CA GLU A 420 42.30 1.44 -21.32
C GLU A 420 43.29 0.29 -21.47
N HIS A 421 43.25 -0.74 -20.61
CA HIS A 421 44.25 -1.81 -20.57
C HIS A 421 43.70 -3.18 -20.15
N ASP A 422 44.41 -4.26 -20.51
CA ASP A 422 44.16 -5.64 -20.07
C ASP A 422 44.69 -5.94 -18.65
N ARG A 423 44.73 -4.94 -17.76
CA ARG A 423 45.31 -5.07 -16.42
C ARG A 423 44.26 -5.55 -15.39
N MET A 424 44.76 -6.22 -14.35
CA MET A 424 44.00 -6.57 -13.14
C MET A 424 43.54 -5.29 -12.41
N PHE A 425 42.36 -5.34 -11.80
CA PHE A 425 41.91 -4.29 -10.89
C PHE A 425 42.77 -4.28 -9.64
N ALA A 426 43.34 -3.12 -9.31
CA ALA A 426 44.00 -2.91 -8.02
C ALA A 426 43.00 -2.26 -7.04
N PRO A 427 42.91 -2.73 -5.78
CA PRO A 427 42.10 -2.07 -4.77
C PRO A 427 42.73 -0.73 -4.37
N ARG A 428 41.96 0.35 -4.45
CA ARG A 428 42.29 1.67 -3.91
C ARG A 428 42.16 1.69 -2.39
N ALA A 429 41.18 0.99 -1.83
CA ALA A 429 40.94 0.92 -0.38
C ALA A 429 40.24 -0.39 0.01
N ARG A 430 40.39 -0.80 1.28
CA ARG A 430 39.76 -1.99 1.88
C ARG A 430 39.17 -1.65 3.25
N LEU A 431 37.89 -1.98 3.46
CA LEU A 431 37.18 -1.82 4.73
C LEU A 431 36.71 -3.20 5.24
N PRO A 432 37.16 -3.68 6.41
CA PRO A 432 36.62 -4.91 7.00
C PRO A 432 35.10 -4.82 7.23
N MET A 433 34.38 -5.92 7.04
CA MET A 433 32.92 -5.95 7.26
C MET A 433 32.59 -5.73 8.75
N SER A 434 31.59 -4.90 9.02
CA SER A 434 31.18 -4.52 10.38
C SER A 434 30.30 -5.58 11.11
N GLY A 435 30.08 -6.75 10.50
CA GLY A 435 29.30 -7.86 11.07
C GLY A 435 29.29 -9.09 10.17
N GLU A 436 28.66 -10.19 10.62
CA GLU A 436 28.57 -11.41 9.82
C GLU A 436 27.69 -11.19 8.57
N PRO A 437 28.03 -11.78 7.42
CA PRO A 437 27.37 -11.54 6.14
C PRO A 437 25.84 -11.72 6.15
N GLY A 438 25.35 -12.73 6.87
CA GLY A 438 23.94 -13.10 6.94
C GLY A 438 23.12 -12.23 7.89
N ASP A 439 23.76 -11.34 8.66
CA ASP A 439 23.10 -10.35 9.52
C ASP A 439 22.97 -8.99 8.82
N VAL A 440 23.72 -8.76 7.74
CA VAL A 440 23.77 -7.48 7.03
C VAL A 440 22.61 -7.35 6.07
N GLY A 441 21.68 -6.44 6.38
CA GLY A 441 20.54 -6.11 5.53
C GLY A 441 20.89 -5.14 4.40
N ALA A 442 21.67 -4.10 4.71
CA ALA A 442 22.08 -3.08 3.73
C ALA A 442 23.45 -2.51 4.07
N VAL A 443 24.19 -2.12 3.02
CA VAL A 443 25.44 -1.35 3.13
C VAL A 443 25.27 -0.14 2.21
N ASP A 444 25.18 1.05 2.78
CA ASP A 444 25.03 2.31 2.04
C ASP A 444 26.33 3.08 2.06
N LEU A 445 26.68 3.72 0.94
CA LEU A 445 27.92 4.51 0.87
C LEU A 445 27.80 5.76 0.01
N ILE A 446 28.60 6.76 0.35
CA ILE A 446 28.87 7.94 -0.48
C ILE A 446 30.38 8.12 -0.65
N GLU A 447 30.79 8.70 -1.78
CA GLU A 447 32.16 9.15 -2.00
C GLU A 447 32.37 10.51 -1.32
N LEU A 448 33.50 10.65 -0.62
CA LEU A 448 33.97 11.89 0.00
C LEU A 448 35.20 12.39 -0.78
N VAL A 449 35.61 13.64 -0.51
CA VAL A 449 36.82 14.23 -1.14
C VAL A 449 38.08 13.42 -0.83
N ASP A 450 38.15 12.79 0.33
CA ASP A 450 39.32 12.06 0.83
C ASP A 450 39.07 10.58 1.11
N GLY A 451 37.93 10.03 0.68
CA GLY A 451 37.58 8.63 0.96
C GLY A 451 36.12 8.28 0.72
N TYR A 452 35.57 7.41 1.55
CA TYR A 452 34.17 7.00 1.53
C TYR A 452 33.56 7.06 2.93
N LEU A 453 32.28 7.38 3.01
CA LEU A 453 31.47 7.13 4.20
C LEU A 453 30.60 5.90 3.94
N VAL A 454 30.70 4.89 4.80
CA VAL A 454 29.99 3.61 4.68
C VAL A 454 29.13 3.39 5.92
N VAL A 455 27.86 3.06 5.72
CA VAL A 455 26.92 2.73 6.78
C VAL A 455 26.40 1.31 6.58
N THR A 456 26.72 0.43 7.53
CA THR A 456 26.27 -0.96 7.54
C THR A 456 25.07 -1.10 8.48
N THR A 457 23.94 -1.57 7.95
CA THR A 457 22.72 -1.89 8.73
C THR A 457 22.62 -3.40 8.95
N LEU A 458 22.75 -3.81 10.21
CA LEU A 458 22.67 -5.18 10.70
C LEU A 458 21.28 -5.43 11.32
N GLY A 459 20.79 -6.67 11.24
CA GLY A 459 19.50 -7.09 11.80
C GLY A 459 18.65 -7.96 10.86
N ALA A 460 19.23 -8.49 9.77
CA ALA A 460 18.52 -9.40 8.89
C ALA A 460 17.97 -10.60 9.66
N ARG A 461 16.76 -11.06 9.30
CA ARG A 461 16.01 -12.13 9.99
C ARG A 461 15.64 -11.80 11.44
N SER A 462 15.35 -10.54 11.75
CA SER A 462 14.92 -10.11 13.10
C SER A 462 13.62 -10.77 13.59
N ASP A 463 12.87 -11.44 12.70
CA ASP A 463 11.66 -12.21 12.97
C ASP A 463 11.91 -13.69 13.34
N ASP A 464 13.15 -14.18 13.21
CA ASP A 464 13.54 -15.57 13.50
C ASP A 464 14.55 -15.63 14.68
N PRO A 465 14.52 -16.69 15.52
CA PRO A 465 15.50 -16.88 16.58
C PRO A 465 16.97 -16.90 16.12
N ALA A 466 17.22 -17.23 14.85
CA ALA A 466 18.57 -17.31 14.28
C ALA A 466 19.12 -15.94 13.83
N GLY A 467 18.31 -14.88 13.79
CA GLY A 467 18.77 -13.54 13.40
C GLY A 467 19.48 -12.78 14.53
N ALA A 468 20.41 -11.90 14.15
CA ALA A 468 21.09 -10.99 15.07
C ALA A 468 20.19 -9.84 15.56
N ASP A 469 20.66 -9.15 16.60
CA ASP A 469 20.04 -7.88 17.02
C ASP A 469 20.35 -6.76 16.02
N GLY A 470 19.37 -5.89 15.82
CA GLY A 470 19.49 -4.79 14.87
C GLY A 470 20.46 -3.72 15.38
N ARG A 471 21.36 -3.24 14.51
CA ARG A 471 22.28 -2.12 14.79
C ARG A 471 22.76 -1.47 13.50
N GLN A 472 23.17 -0.21 13.55
CA GLN A 472 23.82 0.49 12.45
C GLN A 472 25.22 0.93 12.87
N ILE A 473 26.18 0.78 11.96
CA ILE A 473 27.58 1.16 12.16
C ILE A 473 27.99 2.04 10.97
N ALA A 474 28.43 3.26 11.25
CA ALA A 474 28.91 4.24 10.29
C ALA A 474 30.44 4.35 10.39
N GLN A 475 31.15 4.17 9.27
CA GLN A 475 32.60 4.18 9.20
C GLN A 475 33.08 5.07 8.05
N ARG A 476 34.13 5.84 8.28
CA ARG A 476 34.86 6.60 7.26
C ARG A 476 36.09 5.81 6.84
N LEU A 477 36.27 5.64 5.53
CA LEU A 477 37.41 4.97 4.90
C LEU A 477 38.20 5.98 4.08
N GLY A 478 39.37 6.39 4.55
CA GLY A 478 40.26 7.29 3.81
C GLY A 478 40.94 6.61 2.62
N PHE A 479 41.32 7.38 1.60
CA PHE A 479 42.10 6.87 0.46
C PHE A 479 43.51 6.40 0.84
N ASP A 480 44.02 6.81 2.00
CA ASP A 480 45.26 6.32 2.60
C ASP A 480 45.08 4.97 3.32
N GLY A 481 43.86 4.44 3.36
CA GLY A 481 43.50 3.17 4.01
C GLY A 481 43.14 3.30 5.48
N THR A 482 43.04 4.51 6.04
CA THR A 482 42.59 4.73 7.42
C THR A 482 41.09 4.41 7.55
N VAL A 483 40.71 3.70 8.63
CA VAL A 483 39.32 3.37 8.95
C VAL A 483 38.97 3.94 10.31
N GLU A 484 37.95 4.79 10.34
CA GLU A 484 37.46 5.44 11.56
C GLU A 484 35.97 5.17 11.75
N GLU A 485 35.55 4.74 12.94
CA GLU A 485 34.13 4.61 13.27
C GLU A 485 33.58 5.98 13.66
N VAL A 486 32.62 6.47 12.87
CA VAL A 486 32.04 7.81 13.01
C VAL A 486 30.63 7.77 13.57
N GLY A 487 30.06 6.60 13.85
CA GLY A 487 28.77 6.46 14.50
C GLY A 487 28.36 5.00 14.70
N HIS A 488 27.68 4.72 15.81
CA HIS A 488 27.12 3.40 16.10
C HIS A 488 25.84 3.57 16.93
N ARG A 489 24.80 2.81 16.57
CA ARG A 489 23.55 2.75 17.32
C ARG A 489 22.89 1.37 17.26
N ALA A 490 22.21 0.99 18.34
CA ALA A 490 21.32 -0.16 18.36
C ALA A 490 19.97 0.19 17.72
N LEU A 491 19.33 -0.77 17.06
CA LEU A 491 17.98 -0.65 16.52
C LEU A 491 16.98 -1.31 17.48
N GLN A 492 15.75 -0.82 17.47
CA GLN A 492 14.68 -1.41 18.24
C GLN A 492 14.26 -2.77 17.64
N ALA A 493 13.90 -3.74 18.49
CA ALA A 493 13.38 -5.01 18.01
C ALA A 493 12.01 -4.81 17.32
N ASP A 494 11.90 -5.22 16.06
CA ASP A 494 10.65 -5.10 15.29
C ASP A 494 9.56 -6.05 15.79
N PHE A 495 9.96 -7.18 16.37
CA PHE A 495 9.07 -8.25 16.80
C PHE A 495 9.23 -8.51 18.30
N GLY A 496 8.10 -8.59 19.01
CA GLY A 496 8.08 -9.00 20.41
C GLY A 496 8.66 -10.41 20.59
N TRP A 497 9.26 -10.68 21.76
CA TRP A 497 9.97 -11.93 22.03
C TRP A 497 9.09 -13.18 21.85
N LEU A 498 7.78 -13.08 22.11
CA LEU A 498 6.85 -14.20 21.93
C LEU A 498 6.75 -14.62 20.45
N PHE A 499 6.78 -13.65 19.53
CA PHE A 499 6.74 -13.91 18.10
C PHE A 499 8.13 -14.28 17.56
N ARG A 500 9.17 -13.49 17.87
CA ARG A 500 10.55 -13.76 17.42
C ARG A 500 11.01 -15.15 17.84
N TYR A 501 10.76 -15.55 19.09
CA TYR A 501 11.21 -16.84 19.62
C TYR A 501 10.17 -17.99 19.53
N ARG A 502 9.13 -17.86 18.70
CA ARG A 502 8.00 -18.82 18.58
C ARG A 502 8.42 -20.26 18.30
N ALA A 503 9.45 -20.45 17.48
CA ALA A 503 10.00 -21.76 17.18
C ALA A 503 10.73 -22.37 18.38
N TYR A 504 11.40 -21.55 19.19
CA TYR A 504 12.18 -22.03 20.32
C TYR A 504 11.31 -22.39 21.53
N TRP A 505 10.51 -21.46 22.05
CA TRP A 505 9.80 -21.69 23.32
C TRP A 505 8.70 -22.78 23.21
N LEU A 506 8.28 -23.11 22.00
CA LEU A 506 7.35 -24.23 21.74
C LEU A 506 7.99 -25.59 22.06
N SER A 507 9.26 -25.77 21.72
CA SER A 507 10.08 -26.94 22.06
C SER A 507 11.54 -26.72 21.65
N PRO A 508 12.45 -26.39 22.59
CA PRO A 508 13.86 -26.16 22.28
C PRO A 508 14.53 -27.37 21.59
N ALA A 509 14.17 -28.58 22.01
CA ALA A 509 14.70 -29.80 21.40
C ALA A 509 14.22 -29.99 19.94
N LEU A 510 12.95 -29.71 19.63
CA LEU A 510 12.47 -29.80 18.24
C LEU A 510 13.00 -28.66 17.38
N PHE A 511 13.22 -27.47 17.95
CA PHE A 511 13.91 -26.37 17.27
C PHE A 511 15.31 -26.79 16.82
N GLU A 512 16.11 -27.38 17.73
CA GLU A 512 17.44 -27.90 17.40
C GLU A 512 17.40 -29.09 16.44
N CYS A 513 16.45 -30.02 16.59
CA CYS A 513 16.27 -31.10 15.63
C CYS A 513 15.93 -30.59 14.23
N ARG A 514 15.06 -29.57 14.11
CA ARG A 514 14.73 -28.93 12.84
C ARG A 514 15.98 -28.28 12.24
N ARG A 515 16.70 -27.46 13.01
CA ARG A 515 17.91 -26.78 12.55
C ARG A 515 18.99 -27.76 12.10
N ALA A 516 19.21 -28.82 12.87
CA ALA A 516 20.15 -29.89 12.52
C ALA A 516 19.73 -30.64 11.25
N ALA A 517 18.43 -30.86 11.05
CA ALA A 517 17.90 -31.50 9.84
C ALA A 517 18.04 -30.60 8.59
N GLU A 518 17.77 -29.30 8.72
CA GLU A 518 17.95 -28.31 7.64
C GLU A 518 19.41 -28.21 7.19
N GLN A 519 20.35 -28.28 8.14
CA GLN A 519 21.79 -28.18 7.89
C GLN A 519 22.48 -29.53 7.62
N TRP A 520 21.75 -30.64 7.67
CA TRP A 520 22.36 -31.96 7.53
C TRP A 520 22.95 -32.16 6.14
N ALA A 521 24.24 -32.47 6.08
CA ALA A 521 25.01 -32.58 4.84
C ALA A 521 25.00 -31.31 3.96
N ALA A 522 24.62 -30.15 4.52
CA ALA A 522 24.76 -28.87 3.86
C ALA A 522 26.24 -28.45 3.82
N GLN A 523 26.66 -27.85 2.72
CA GLN A 523 27.98 -27.24 2.66
C GLN A 523 27.98 -25.92 3.45
N PRO A 524 29.09 -25.55 4.10
CA PRO A 524 29.20 -24.27 4.77
C PRO A 524 28.98 -23.13 3.76
N ASP A 525 27.96 -22.31 4.01
CA ASP A 525 27.71 -21.11 3.24
C ASP A 525 28.22 -19.89 4.03
N PRO A 526 29.32 -19.26 3.60
CA PRO A 526 29.83 -18.09 4.30
C PRO A 526 28.84 -16.91 4.26
N HIS A 527 27.92 -16.87 3.29
CA HIS A 527 26.95 -15.78 3.11
C HIS A 527 25.80 -15.85 4.12
N ASP A 528 25.53 -17.03 4.70
CA ASP A 528 24.44 -17.23 5.66
C ASP A 528 24.90 -17.27 7.13
N ARG A 529 26.17 -16.92 7.39
CA ARG A 529 26.69 -16.81 8.76
C ARG A 529 25.98 -15.69 9.52
N THR A 530 25.60 -15.98 10.75
CA THR A 530 24.85 -15.08 11.64
C THR A 530 25.42 -15.08 13.03
N THR A 531 25.12 -14.03 13.78
CA THR A 531 25.33 -13.91 15.22
C THR A 531 23.97 -13.85 15.95
N PRO A 532 23.30 -14.99 16.20
CA PRO A 532 21.96 -15.01 16.78
C PRO A 532 21.91 -14.25 18.10
N ALA A 533 20.83 -13.48 18.30
CA ALA A 533 20.60 -12.79 19.56
C ALA A 533 20.42 -13.78 20.72
N PRO A 534 20.90 -13.45 21.93
CA PRO A 534 20.72 -14.32 23.09
C PRO A 534 19.23 -14.51 23.38
N ILE A 535 18.81 -15.76 23.53
CA ILE A 535 17.41 -16.09 23.82
C ILE A 535 17.06 -15.57 25.22
N PRO A 536 15.97 -14.78 25.38
CA PRO A 536 15.65 -14.15 26.65
C PRO A 536 15.25 -15.17 27.72
N ALA A 537 15.49 -14.84 28.99
CA ALA A 537 15.15 -15.71 30.12
C ALA A 537 13.65 -16.06 30.18
N THR A 538 12.78 -15.14 29.73
CA THR A 538 11.33 -15.36 29.63
C THR A 538 10.95 -16.48 28.65
N ALA A 539 11.64 -16.58 27.51
CA ALA A 539 11.42 -17.65 26.55
C ALA A 539 11.87 -19.01 27.09
N HIS A 540 13.00 -19.06 27.81
CA HIS A 540 13.44 -20.28 28.51
C HIS A 540 12.45 -20.71 29.60
N ALA A 541 11.96 -19.76 30.41
CA ALA A 541 10.97 -20.04 31.46
C ALA A 541 9.66 -20.58 30.87
N LEU A 542 9.18 -20.00 29.77
CA LEU A 542 7.99 -20.49 29.07
C LEU A 542 8.21 -21.91 28.51
N ALA A 543 9.37 -22.18 27.90
CA ALA A 543 9.71 -23.51 27.40
C ALA A 543 9.71 -24.56 28.53
N LEU A 544 10.34 -24.23 29.67
CA LEU A 544 10.37 -25.11 30.85
C LEU A 544 8.97 -25.37 31.42
N LEU A 545 8.13 -24.34 31.49
CA LEU A 545 6.74 -24.45 31.92
C LEU A 545 5.95 -25.40 31.00
N LEU A 546 6.06 -25.22 29.69
CA LEU A 546 5.38 -26.06 28.70
C LEU A 546 5.87 -27.51 28.74
N SER A 547 7.16 -27.75 28.97
CA SER A 547 7.72 -29.09 29.20
C SER A 547 7.22 -29.73 30.50
N ALA A 548 7.11 -28.96 31.59
CA ALA A 548 6.54 -29.45 32.85
C ALA A 548 5.06 -29.82 32.71
N VAL A 549 4.26 -28.97 32.04
CA VAL A 549 2.86 -29.26 31.73
C VAL A 549 2.73 -30.51 30.86
N SER A 550 3.58 -30.65 29.85
CA SER A 550 3.65 -31.83 28.98
C SER A 550 3.93 -33.11 29.78
N LEU A 551 4.93 -33.08 30.67
CA LEU A 551 5.28 -34.20 31.53
C LEU A 551 4.14 -34.60 32.46
N LEU A 552 3.53 -33.64 33.17
CA LEU A 552 2.42 -33.88 34.10
C LEU A 552 1.19 -34.45 33.38
N ALA A 553 0.86 -33.91 32.20
CA ALA A 553 -0.25 -34.38 31.40
C ALA A 553 -0.01 -35.81 30.87
N THR A 554 1.20 -36.13 30.42
CA THR A 554 1.57 -37.50 30.01
C THR A 554 1.58 -38.46 31.21
N LEU A 555 2.04 -38.03 32.38
CA LEU A 555 2.00 -38.82 33.61
C LEU A 555 0.57 -39.21 33.99
N GLY A 556 -0.35 -38.23 34.05
CA GLY A 556 -1.75 -38.50 34.35
C GLY A 556 -2.41 -39.44 33.33
N ARG A 557 -2.10 -39.29 32.03
CA ARG A 557 -2.68 -40.13 30.97
C ARG A 557 -2.10 -41.55 30.93
N THR A 558 -0.82 -41.72 31.24
CA THR A 558 -0.18 -43.06 31.25
C THR A 558 -0.60 -43.92 32.45
N GLN A 559 -1.20 -43.33 33.49
CA GLN A 559 -1.78 -44.06 34.63
C GLN A 559 -3.10 -44.77 34.26
N VAL A 560 -3.82 -44.27 33.25
CA VAL A 560 -5.14 -44.78 32.84
C VAL A 560 -5.04 -45.89 31.77
N GLY A 561 -3.88 -46.05 31.12
CA GLY A 561 -3.67 -47.00 30.01
C GLY A 561 -2.86 -48.25 30.35
N ARG A 562 -3.14 -49.38 29.65
CA ARG A 562 -2.31 -50.60 29.65
C ARG A 562 -1.02 -50.38 28.84
N MET A 563 0.02 -49.83 29.45
CA MET A 563 1.36 -49.66 28.86
C MET A 563 2.45 -50.37 29.69
N SER A 564 3.49 -50.87 29.01
CA SER A 564 4.67 -51.42 29.69
C SER A 564 5.43 -50.34 30.47
N ARG A 565 6.14 -50.72 31.54
CA ARG A 565 6.94 -49.80 32.36
C ARG A 565 7.98 -49.04 31.52
N THR A 566 8.65 -49.75 30.61
CA THR A 566 9.63 -49.15 29.68
C THR A 566 8.97 -48.18 28.70
N GLY A 567 7.80 -48.54 28.15
CA GLY A 567 7.05 -47.65 27.26
C GLY A 567 6.61 -46.37 27.97
N ARG A 568 6.15 -46.48 29.22
CA ARG A 568 5.76 -45.32 30.05
C ARG A 568 6.97 -44.41 30.33
N ALA A 569 8.10 -44.98 30.74
CA ALA A 569 9.32 -44.21 30.99
C ALA A 569 9.79 -43.45 29.74
N LEU A 570 9.81 -44.11 28.58
CA LEU A 570 10.19 -43.50 27.30
C LEU A 570 9.27 -42.31 26.93
N TRP A 571 7.95 -42.45 27.11
CA TRP A 571 7.02 -41.35 26.81
C TRP A 571 7.12 -40.19 27.80
N LEU A 572 7.41 -40.44 29.07
CA LEU A 572 7.66 -39.39 30.06
C LEU A 572 8.93 -38.61 29.75
N VAL A 573 10.04 -39.32 29.48
CA VAL A 573 11.31 -38.71 29.08
C VAL A 573 11.13 -37.91 27.79
N ALA A 574 10.46 -38.48 26.78
CA ALA A 574 10.19 -37.77 25.52
C ALA A 574 9.30 -36.53 25.73
N SER A 575 8.29 -36.60 26.59
CA SER A 575 7.40 -35.45 26.86
C SER A 575 8.12 -34.32 27.60
N ALA A 576 9.05 -34.65 28.51
CA ALA A 576 9.89 -33.67 29.17
C ALA A 576 10.91 -33.04 28.20
N ALA A 577 11.52 -33.83 27.32
CA ALA A 577 12.54 -33.37 26.38
C ALA A 577 11.96 -32.54 25.23
N PHE A 578 10.85 -33.00 24.62
CA PHE A 578 10.29 -32.41 23.40
C PHE A 578 9.03 -31.56 23.65
N GLY A 579 8.60 -31.42 24.90
CA GLY A 579 7.54 -30.49 25.30
C GLY A 579 6.14 -30.88 24.79
N LEU A 580 5.29 -29.86 24.63
CA LEU A 580 3.86 -30.02 24.33
C LEU A 580 3.56 -30.77 23.01
N PRO A 581 4.33 -30.59 21.90
CA PRO A 581 4.11 -31.37 20.68
C PRO A 581 4.22 -32.88 20.89
N MET A 582 5.09 -33.34 21.80
CA MET A 582 5.24 -34.76 22.11
C MET A 582 4.07 -35.32 22.94
N MET A 583 3.51 -34.52 23.87
CA MET A 583 2.28 -34.90 24.58
C MET A 583 1.09 -35.02 23.63
N VAL A 584 0.97 -34.12 22.64
CA VAL A 584 -0.06 -34.23 21.60
C VAL A 584 0.17 -35.48 20.76
N ALA A 585 1.41 -35.76 20.34
CA ALA A 585 1.75 -36.98 19.62
C ALA A 585 1.39 -38.25 20.41
N PHE A 586 1.64 -38.27 21.72
CA PHE A 586 1.21 -39.35 22.60
C PHE A 586 -0.31 -39.57 22.55
N ALA A 587 -1.09 -38.49 22.69
CA ALA A 587 -2.55 -38.54 22.65
C ALA A 587 -3.12 -38.91 21.28
N LEU A 588 -2.42 -38.56 20.20
CA LEU A 588 -2.80 -38.95 18.84
C LEU A 588 -2.48 -40.42 18.58
N ILE A 589 -1.39 -40.98 19.12
CA ILE A 589 -1.01 -42.37 18.87
C ILE A 589 -1.83 -43.33 19.73
N HIS A 590 -2.02 -43.02 21.02
CA HIS A 590 -2.73 -43.86 21.99
C HIS A 590 -4.16 -43.38 22.20
N ARG A 591 -5.15 -44.22 21.86
CA ARG A 591 -6.57 -43.91 22.02
C ARG A 591 -6.95 -43.90 23.51
N LEU A 592 -7.55 -42.81 23.98
CA LEU A 592 -8.17 -42.74 25.32
C LEU A 592 -9.66 -43.05 25.15
N ASP A 593 -10.13 -44.20 25.64
CA ASP A 593 -11.52 -44.65 25.47
C ASP A 593 -12.56 -43.87 26.30
N HIS A 594 -12.13 -42.85 27.04
CA HIS A 594 -13.01 -41.97 27.80
C HIS A 594 -12.73 -40.50 27.49
N ALA A 595 -13.56 -39.89 26.65
CA ALA A 595 -13.96 -38.48 26.78
C ALA A 595 -14.93 -38.06 25.66
N SER A 596 -16.23 -38.27 25.89
CA SER A 596 -17.30 -37.49 25.26
C SER A 596 -17.29 -36.01 25.68
N ALA A 597 -16.42 -35.63 26.63
CA ALA A 597 -16.29 -34.26 27.16
C ALA A 597 -15.19 -33.41 26.48
N SER A 598 -14.17 -34.00 25.85
CA SER A 598 -12.99 -33.26 25.38
C SER A 598 -13.16 -32.56 24.02
N ARG A 599 -14.13 -32.99 23.20
CA ARG A 599 -14.43 -32.35 21.90
C ARG A 599 -14.99 -30.92 22.04
N ARG A 600 -15.60 -30.58 23.19
CA ARG A 600 -16.07 -29.21 23.45
C ARG A 600 -15.00 -28.32 24.06
N TRP A 601 -13.98 -28.90 24.69
CA TRP A 601 -12.93 -28.16 25.39
C TRP A 601 -11.83 -27.67 24.44
N LEU A 602 -11.32 -28.52 23.54
CA LEU A 602 -10.32 -28.09 22.55
C LEU A 602 -10.88 -27.13 21.50
N GLY A 603 -12.11 -27.35 21.03
CA GLY A 603 -12.79 -26.42 20.13
C GLY A 603 -12.96 -25.05 20.79
N ARG A 604 -13.43 -25.00 22.04
CA ARG A 604 -13.56 -23.74 22.78
C ARG A 604 -12.24 -23.06 23.10
N TRP A 605 -11.15 -23.79 23.36
CA TRP A 605 -9.84 -23.18 23.62
C TRP A 605 -9.13 -22.74 22.36
N VAL A 606 -9.22 -23.46 21.25
CA VAL A 606 -8.69 -23.01 19.95
C VAL A 606 -9.48 -21.81 19.46
N THR A 607 -10.81 -21.84 19.58
CA THR A 607 -11.67 -20.71 19.25
C THR A 607 -11.51 -19.55 20.24
N ALA A 608 -11.29 -19.79 21.54
CA ALA A 608 -11.04 -18.73 22.52
C ALA A 608 -9.59 -18.20 22.50
N ALA A 609 -8.59 -18.97 22.08
CA ALA A 609 -7.24 -18.47 21.83
C ALA A 609 -7.18 -17.70 20.50
N LEU A 610 -7.92 -18.15 19.48
CA LEU A 610 -8.13 -17.39 18.25
C LEU A 610 -8.96 -16.12 18.52
N LEU A 611 -10.02 -16.17 19.36
CA LEU A 611 -10.82 -14.99 19.73
C LEU A 611 -10.16 -14.09 20.78
N ALA A 612 -9.28 -14.59 21.65
CA ALA A 612 -8.48 -13.76 22.55
C ALA A 612 -7.28 -13.12 21.85
N CYS A 613 -6.79 -13.70 20.74
CA CYS A 613 -5.91 -13.00 19.80
C CYS A 613 -6.67 -12.08 18.84
N VAL A 614 -7.95 -12.35 18.55
CA VAL A 614 -8.81 -11.56 17.65
C VAL A 614 -9.67 -10.54 18.40
N SER A 615 -9.59 -10.44 19.73
CA SER A 615 -9.79 -9.16 20.41
C SER A 615 -8.59 -8.26 20.12
N THR A 616 -8.40 -7.98 18.83
CA THR A 616 -7.75 -6.77 18.39
C THR A 616 -8.62 -5.66 18.97
N GLN A 617 -8.13 -5.02 20.04
CA GLN A 617 -8.13 -3.58 20.00
C GLN A 617 -7.64 -3.25 18.59
N VAL A 618 -8.52 -2.72 17.74
CA VAL A 618 -8.11 -2.10 16.49
C VAL A 618 -7.07 -1.08 16.94
N SER A 619 -5.79 -1.40 16.82
CA SER A 619 -4.77 -0.42 17.17
C SER A 619 -5.03 0.74 16.23
N ALA A 620 -5.34 1.87 16.83
CA ALA A 620 -5.71 3.07 16.12
C ALA A 620 -4.53 3.38 15.16
N GLN A 621 -4.79 3.44 13.85
CA GLN A 621 -3.76 3.76 12.85
C GLN A 621 -2.99 5.01 13.30
N PRO A 622 -1.65 5.09 13.19
CA PRO A 622 -0.92 6.25 13.69
C PRO A 622 -1.34 7.53 12.96
N ARG A 623 -1.15 8.71 13.60
CA ARG A 623 -1.66 10.00 13.09
C ARG A 623 -1.09 10.34 11.71
N ASP A 624 0.18 10.05 11.50
CA ASP A 624 0.91 10.26 10.24
C ASP A 624 0.30 9.49 9.06
N ALA A 625 -0.29 8.32 9.31
CA ALA A 625 -0.98 7.53 8.30
C ALA A 625 -2.20 8.26 7.70
N PHE A 626 -2.74 9.30 8.35
CA PHE A 626 -3.82 10.14 7.81
C PHE A 626 -3.33 11.46 7.19
N LEU A 627 -2.03 11.74 7.27
CA LEU A 627 -1.40 12.97 6.80
C LEU A 627 -0.61 12.78 5.50
N ALA A 628 -0.72 11.62 4.84
CA ALA A 628 -0.04 11.39 3.58
C ALA A 628 -0.56 12.34 2.47
N ALA A 629 0.35 12.71 1.57
CA ALA A 629 0.02 13.48 0.39
C ALA A 629 -0.29 12.53 -0.79
N PRO A 630 -1.12 12.97 -1.76
CA PRO A 630 -1.35 12.20 -2.98
C PRO A 630 -0.06 12.07 -3.80
N THR A 631 0.22 10.88 -4.32
CA THR A 631 1.30 10.64 -5.30
C THR A 631 0.90 11.13 -6.69
N VAL A 632 -0.40 11.23 -6.99
CA VAL A 632 -0.91 11.84 -8.22
C VAL A 632 -2.00 12.84 -7.86
N SER A 633 -1.83 14.09 -8.29
CA SER A 633 -2.71 15.19 -7.88
C SER A 633 -3.72 15.61 -8.96
N HIS A 634 -3.40 15.44 -10.24
CA HIS A 634 -4.29 15.76 -11.35
C HIS A 634 -3.96 14.90 -12.58
N VAL A 635 -4.98 14.48 -13.33
CA VAL A 635 -4.85 13.68 -14.56
C VAL A 635 -5.79 14.26 -15.62
N THR A 636 -5.33 14.36 -16.86
CA THR A 636 -6.12 14.84 -18.00
C THR A 636 -5.88 13.99 -19.23
N ILE A 637 -6.91 13.78 -20.04
CA ILE A 637 -6.82 13.07 -21.33
C ILE A 637 -6.80 14.05 -22.50
N ALA A 638 -6.06 13.72 -23.55
CA ALA A 638 -6.05 14.47 -24.80
C ALA A 638 -7.41 14.37 -25.52
N PRO A 639 -7.92 15.45 -26.15
CA PRO A 639 -9.21 15.44 -26.84
C PRO A 639 -9.37 14.38 -27.93
N ASP A 640 -8.27 14.00 -28.58
CA ASP A 640 -8.22 12.96 -29.62
C ASP A 640 -8.03 11.55 -29.07
N ALA A 641 -8.01 11.39 -27.74
CA ALA A 641 -7.88 10.12 -27.02
C ALA A 641 -6.58 9.36 -27.27
N THR A 642 -5.49 10.03 -27.69
CA THR A 642 -4.21 9.32 -27.92
C THR A 642 -3.30 9.29 -26.71
N SER A 643 -3.48 10.21 -25.77
CA SER A 643 -2.51 10.42 -24.70
C SER A 643 -3.16 10.89 -23.41
N VAL A 644 -2.55 10.58 -22.28
CA VAL A 644 -2.97 11.02 -20.94
C VAL A 644 -1.79 11.65 -20.23
N ALA A 645 -2.01 12.82 -19.62
CA ALA A 645 -1.00 13.53 -18.83
C ALA A 645 -1.40 13.61 -17.36
N TRP A 646 -0.42 13.59 -16.45
CA TRP A 646 -0.67 13.72 -15.02
C TRP A 646 0.44 14.45 -14.27
N ILE A 647 0.10 14.93 -13.08
CA ILE A 647 1.04 15.51 -12.12
C ILE A 647 1.36 14.45 -11.05
N ALA A 648 2.59 13.95 -11.06
CA ALA A 648 3.12 13.06 -10.03
C ALA A 648 3.81 13.86 -8.93
N THR A 649 3.69 13.43 -7.68
CA THR A 649 4.33 14.04 -6.51
C THR A 649 5.20 13.00 -5.80
N GLU A 650 6.49 13.29 -5.69
CA GLU A 650 7.50 12.50 -4.98
C GLU A 650 8.28 13.45 -4.06
N ASP A 651 8.35 13.18 -2.76
CA ASP A 651 9.03 14.01 -1.75
C ASP A 651 8.69 15.51 -1.82
N ALA A 652 7.39 15.81 -1.92
CA ALA A 652 6.83 17.15 -2.09
C ALA A 652 7.24 17.88 -3.39
N ARG A 653 7.94 17.23 -4.32
CA ARG A 653 8.25 17.76 -5.65
C ARG A 653 7.22 17.24 -6.66
N ARG A 654 6.65 18.15 -7.45
CA ARG A 654 5.70 17.79 -8.51
C ARG A 654 6.39 17.72 -9.86
N SER A 655 6.06 16.70 -10.65
CA SER A 655 6.54 16.50 -12.01
C SER A 655 5.36 16.22 -12.96
N VAL A 656 5.53 16.55 -14.24
CA VAL A 656 4.51 16.33 -15.28
C VAL A 656 4.92 15.18 -16.17
N TRP A 657 4.00 14.24 -16.34
CA TRP A 657 4.18 13.03 -17.14
C TRP A 657 3.13 12.96 -18.24
N LEU A 658 3.48 12.29 -19.32
CA LEU A 658 2.63 12.02 -20.47
C LEU A 658 2.79 10.55 -20.87
N GLN A 659 1.68 9.86 -21.08
CA GLN A 659 1.65 8.51 -21.61
C GLN A 659 0.91 8.49 -22.95
N ASP A 660 1.54 7.89 -23.96
CA ASP A 660 0.88 7.52 -25.21
C ASP A 660 0.06 6.25 -25.00
N LEU A 661 -1.23 6.30 -25.37
CA LEU A 661 -2.18 5.21 -25.09
C LEU A 661 -2.04 4.02 -26.06
N ALA A 662 -1.53 4.24 -27.26
CA ALA A 662 -1.35 3.18 -28.25
C ALA A 662 -0.11 2.32 -27.95
N SER A 663 1.02 2.96 -27.67
CA SER A 663 2.30 2.30 -27.36
C SER A 663 2.47 1.95 -25.88
N GLY A 664 1.74 2.63 -24.99
CA GLY A 664 1.96 2.56 -23.55
C GLY A 664 3.21 3.30 -23.07
N HIS A 665 3.94 3.97 -23.97
CA HIS A 665 5.18 4.67 -23.62
C HIS A 665 4.91 5.86 -22.70
N ARG A 666 5.66 5.93 -21.59
CA ARG A 666 5.59 7.00 -20.61
C ARG A 666 6.84 7.88 -20.71
N GLN A 667 6.62 9.19 -20.76
CA GLN A 667 7.67 10.19 -20.75
C GLN A 667 7.40 11.25 -19.68
N ARG A 668 8.45 11.67 -19.00
CA ARG A 668 8.39 12.81 -18.09
C ARG A 668 8.64 14.10 -18.89
N LEU A 669 7.62 14.94 -19.03
CA LEU A 669 7.72 16.19 -19.77
C LEU A 669 8.39 17.31 -18.95
N MET A 670 8.19 17.30 -17.63
CA MET A 670 8.76 18.32 -16.75
C MET A 670 9.12 17.71 -15.39
N ALA A 671 10.37 17.88 -14.95
CA ALA A 671 10.83 17.31 -13.67
C ALA A 671 10.30 18.09 -12.46
N HIS A 672 10.05 19.39 -12.60
CA HIS A 672 9.59 20.27 -11.54
C HIS A 672 8.51 21.21 -12.04
N THR A 673 7.38 21.26 -11.37
CA THR A 673 6.30 22.20 -11.67
C THR A 673 5.62 22.70 -10.41
N ALA A 674 5.17 23.96 -10.43
CA ALA A 674 4.25 24.50 -9.44
C ALA A 674 2.77 24.32 -9.86
N ALA A 675 2.52 23.76 -11.05
CA ALA A 675 1.17 23.62 -11.58
C ALA A 675 0.30 22.74 -10.67
N GLY A 676 -0.96 23.13 -10.55
CA GLY A 676 -2.01 22.35 -9.90
C GLY A 676 -3.03 21.78 -10.89
N ARG A 677 -3.06 22.29 -12.12
CA ARG A 677 -4.03 21.93 -13.16
C ARG A 677 -3.33 21.74 -14.50
N LEU A 678 -3.71 20.67 -15.20
CA LEU A 678 -3.31 20.39 -16.57
C LEU A 678 -4.53 20.41 -17.48
N GLU A 679 -4.38 21.01 -18.67
CA GLU A 679 -5.38 20.94 -19.74
C GLU A 679 -4.71 20.81 -21.10
N PHE A 680 -5.17 19.85 -21.90
CA PHE A 680 -4.75 19.76 -23.30
C PHE A 680 -5.44 20.83 -24.14
N SER A 681 -4.70 21.33 -25.12
CA SER A 681 -5.30 22.10 -26.21
C SER A 681 -6.24 21.23 -27.05
N THR A 682 -7.22 21.85 -27.72
CA THR A 682 -8.26 21.12 -28.47
C THR A 682 -7.71 20.27 -29.62
N ASP A 683 -6.56 20.63 -30.17
CA ASP A 683 -5.84 19.84 -31.18
C ASP A 683 -4.85 18.81 -30.60
N ALA A 684 -4.83 18.67 -29.27
CA ALA A 684 -3.94 17.80 -28.49
C ALA A 684 -2.44 18.07 -28.66
N ARG A 685 -2.06 19.19 -29.29
CA ARG A 685 -0.66 19.53 -29.62
C ARG A 685 0.10 20.24 -28.50
N TRP A 686 -0.65 20.81 -27.56
CA TRP A 686 -0.11 21.54 -26.41
C TRP A 686 -0.76 21.06 -25.11
N LEU A 687 0.02 21.10 -24.03
CA LEU A 687 -0.42 20.86 -22.67
C LEU A 687 -0.21 22.14 -21.85
N MET A 688 -1.30 22.72 -21.36
CA MET A 688 -1.31 23.89 -20.49
C MET A 688 -1.11 23.47 -19.05
N LEU A 689 -0.18 24.12 -18.36
CA LEU A 689 0.17 23.91 -16.96
C LEU A 689 -0.15 25.21 -16.23
N ALA A 690 -1.19 25.20 -15.40
CA ALA A 690 -1.61 26.38 -14.64
C ALA A 690 -1.20 26.25 -13.16
N SER A 691 -0.44 27.24 -12.68
CA SER A 691 -0.23 27.55 -11.25
C SER A 691 -1.01 28.82 -10.87
N ASP A 692 -0.94 29.22 -9.60
CA ASP A 692 -1.63 30.43 -9.13
C ASP A 692 -1.08 31.72 -9.76
N ASP A 693 0.18 31.71 -10.21
CA ASP A 693 0.92 32.87 -10.69
C ASP A 693 1.36 32.77 -12.15
N ARG A 694 1.24 31.61 -12.81
CA ARG A 694 1.76 31.38 -14.16
C ARG A 694 0.92 30.39 -14.96
N LEU A 695 0.91 30.61 -16.26
CA LEU A 695 0.43 29.68 -17.26
C LEU A 695 1.60 29.29 -18.16
N PHE A 696 1.92 28.00 -18.22
CA PHE A 696 3.01 27.46 -19.02
C PHE A 696 2.47 26.49 -20.07
N ALA A 697 3.02 26.50 -21.29
CA ALA A 697 2.65 25.56 -22.35
C ALA A 697 3.81 24.61 -22.68
N LEU A 698 3.51 23.32 -22.75
CA LEU A 698 4.42 22.27 -23.20
C LEU A 698 3.93 21.67 -24.53
N ALA A 699 4.83 21.52 -25.49
CA ALA A 699 4.54 20.79 -26.72
C ALA A 699 4.47 19.28 -26.45
N THR A 700 3.47 18.60 -27.00
CA THR A 700 3.23 17.16 -26.75
C THR A 700 3.61 16.27 -27.93
N ARG A 701 3.77 16.84 -29.14
CA ARG A 701 3.99 16.10 -30.40
C ARG A 701 4.94 16.82 -31.35
N GLY A 702 6.24 16.50 -31.30
CA GLY A 702 7.25 16.80 -32.35
C GLY A 702 7.51 18.27 -32.73
N GLN A 703 6.65 19.18 -32.31
CA GLN A 703 6.79 20.62 -32.50
C GLN A 703 7.69 21.21 -31.40
N GLY A 704 8.61 22.08 -31.82
CA GLY A 704 9.46 22.83 -30.91
C GLY A 704 8.69 24.00 -30.28
N GLY A 705 9.10 24.38 -29.06
CA GLY A 705 8.49 25.49 -28.32
C GLY A 705 7.87 25.01 -27.01
N SER A 706 8.32 25.56 -25.90
CA SER A 706 7.74 25.38 -24.57
C SER A 706 8.14 26.58 -23.74
N GLY A 707 7.21 27.14 -22.96
CA GLY A 707 7.48 28.40 -22.29
C GLY A 707 6.30 28.92 -21.48
N ILE A 708 6.57 30.01 -20.76
CA ILE A 708 5.54 30.76 -20.06
C ILE A 708 4.70 31.49 -21.11
N VAL A 709 3.39 31.23 -21.10
CA VAL A 709 2.39 31.89 -21.96
C VAL A 709 1.92 33.19 -21.31
N ALA A 710 1.65 33.16 -20.00
CA ALA A 710 1.23 34.33 -19.25
C ALA A 710 1.68 34.27 -17.79
N THR A 711 1.85 35.45 -17.19
CA THR A 711 1.86 35.61 -15.73
C THR A 711 0.41 35.84 -15.28
N LEU A 712 -0.01 35.07 -14.28
CA LEU A 712 -1.32 35.14 -13.63
C LEU A 712 -1.20 35.88 -12.29
N GLY A 713 -2.34 36.22 -11.70
CA GLY A 713 -2.38 36.86 -10.39
C GLY A 713 -3.74 37.49 -10.12
N SER A 714 -3.79 38.50 -9.24
CA SER A 714 -5.05 39.18 -8.93
C SER A 714 -5.69 39.87 -10.14
N GLU A 715 -4.88 40.29 -11.11
CA GLU A 715 -5.34 41.04 -12.29
C GLU A 715 -5.57 40.17 -13.54
N ARG A 716 -5.11 38.91 -13.57
CA ARG A 716 -5.25 38.01 -14.73
C ARG A 716 -5.59 36.60 -14.28
N ASN A 717 -6.71 36.06 -14.76
CA ASN A 717 -7.19 34.72 -14.43
C ASN A 717 -7.23 33.84 -15.68
N PHE A 718 -6.72 32.62 -15.56
CA PHE A 718 -6.90 31.57 -16.56
C PHE A 718 -8.29 30.93 -16.41
N GLU A 719 -9.11 31.02 -17.45
CA GLU A 719 -10.48 30.48 -17.43
C GLU A 719 -10.48 29.01 -17.87
N ARG A 720 -10.02 28.75 -19.09
CA ARG A 720 -9.95 27.44 -19.74
C ARG A 720 -9.12 27.51 -21.03
N VAL A 721 -8.72 26.36 -21.55
CA VAL A 721 -8.30 26.22 -22.95
C VAL A 721 -9.43 26.68 -23.89
N ASP A 722 -9.07 27.36 -24.98
CA ASP A 722 -10.06 27.81 -25.96
C ASP A 722 -10.62 26.61 -26.76
N PRO A 723 -11.93 26.34 -26.70
CA PRO A 723 -12.54 25.21 -27.42
C PRO A 723 -12.54 25.40 -28.95
N SER A 724 -12.35 26.62 -29.44
CA SER A 724 -12.41 26.98 -30.87
C SER A 724 -11.05 27.09 -31.54
N VAL A 725 -9.97 27.29 -30.77
CA VAL A 725 -8.61 27.51 -31.29
C VAL A 725 -7.61 26.56 -30.64
N GLY A 726 -7.01 25.68 -31.44
CA GLY A 726 -6.12 24.59 -31.00
C GLY A 726 -4.84 24.99 -30.28
N ALA A 727 -4.43 26.25 -30.28
CA ALA A 727 -3.20 26.69 -29.62
C ALA A 727 -3.42 27.97 -28.83
N ALA A 728 -4.59 28.09 -28.18
CA ALA A 728 -4.94 29.26 -27.40
C ALA A 728 -5.67 28.93 -26.09
N VAL A 729 -5.64 29.89 -25.19
CA VAL A 729 -6.34 29.89 -23.90
C VAL A 729 -7.20 31.13 -23.77
N LEU A 730 -8.23 31.05 -22.94
CA LEU A 730 -9.07 32.18 -22.59
C LEU A 730 -8.68 32.71 -21.22
N ILE A 731 -8.43 34.01 -21.15
CA ILE A 731 -8.06 34.70 -19.92
C ILE A 731 -9.00 35.89 -19.68
N THR A 732 -9.32 36.14 -18.42
CA THR A 732 -9.94 37.40 -18.01
C THR A 732 -8.90 38.27 -17.34
N SER A 733 -8.92 39.58 -17.63
CA SER A 733 -8.01 40.54 -17.02
C SER A 733 -8.73 41.78 -16.51
N GLU A 734 -8.24 42.32 -15.40
CA GLU A 734 -8.60 43.64 -14.87
C GLU A 734 -7.51 44.64 -15.29
N GLN A 735 -7.91 45.73 -15.94
CA GLN A 735 -7.04 46.80 -16.37
C GLN A 735 -7.45 48.11 -15.72
N ARG A 736 -6.46 48.84 -15.21
CA ARG A 736 -6.67 50.16 -14.61
C ARG A 736 -6.31 51.23 -15.64
N VAL A 737 -7.30 52.01 -16.08
CA VAL A 737 -7.15 53.12 -17.01
C VAL A 737 -7.50 54.42 -16.25
N GLY A 738 -6.47 55.10 -15.75
CA GLY A 738 -6.64 56.21 -14.79
C GLY A 738 -7.28 55.72 -13.48
N ASP A 739 -8.39 56.36 -13.08
CA ASP A 739 -9.18 55.94 -11.91
C ASP A 739 -10.25 54.88 -12.24
N THR A 740 -10.42 54.52 -13.51
CA THR A 740 -11.44 53.56 -13.95
C THR A 740 -10.87 52.15 -14.11
N ARG A 741 -11.65 51.14 -13.70
CA ARG A 741 -11.35 49.72 -13.93
C ARG A 741 -12.11 49.23 -15.15
N ARG A 742 -11.44 48.47 -16.02
CA ARG A 742 -12.06 47.72 -17.12
C ARG A 742 -11.72 46.25 -17.00
N TRP A 743 -12.66 45.41 -17.39
CA TRP A 743 -12.46 43.98 -17.47
C TRP A 743 -12.45 43.55 -18.93
N ARG A 744 -11.48 42.70 -19.29
CA ARG A 744 -11.29 42.20 -20.65
C ARG A 744 -11.28 40.68 -20.64
N LEU A 745 -12.05 40.08 -21.55
CA LEU A 745 -11.91 38.69 -21.97
C LEU A 745 -11.00 38.68 -23.20
N SER A 746 -9.87 37.99 -23.09
CA SER A 746 -8.88 37.87 -24.15
C SER A 746 -8.68 36.40 -24.54
N ARG A 747 -8.41 36.17 -25.81
CA ARG A 747 -7.79 34.94 -26.31
C ARG A 747 -6.28 35.17 -26.35
N LEU A 748 -5.53 34.26 -25.75
CA LEU A 748 -4.07 34.31 -25.76
C LEU A 748 -3.53 33.05 -26.41
N THR A 749 -2.79 33.20 -27.52
CA THR A 749 -2.13 32.07 -28.18
C THR A 749 -0.91 31.63 -27.38
N VAL A 750 -0.47 30.38 -27.58
CA VAL A 750 0.78 29.86 -26.98
C VAL A 750 2.03 30.62 -27.43
N THR A 751 1.97 31.35 -28.55
CA THR A 751 3.05 32.22 -29.05
C THR A 751 3.09 33.58 -28.34
N GLY A 752 2.08 33.90 -27.53
CA GLY A 752 1.98 35.16 -26.78
C GLY A 752 1.12 36.23 -27.43
N ASP A 753 0.44 35.93 -28.55
CA ASP A 753 -0.44 36.89 -29.22
C ASP A 753 -1.77 36.98 -28.46
N GLU A 754 -2.08 38.16 -27.94
CA GLU A 754 -3.30 38.43 -27.18
C GLU A 754 -4.33 39.17 -28.05
N GLU A 755 -5.46 38.53 -28.33
CA GLU A 755 -6.63 39.09 -29.01
C GLU A 755 -7.70 39.45 -27.97
N SER A 756 -8.14 40.71 -27.93
CA SER A 756 -9.26 41.13 -27.08
C SER A 756 -10.58 40.69 -27.70
N LEU A 757 -11.32 39.80 -27.03
CA LEU A 757 -12.62 39.30 -27.51
C LEU A 757 -13.79 40.15 -27.01
N TYR A 758 -13.71 40.65 -25.78
CA TYR A 758 -14.76 41.47 -25.18
C TYR A 758 -14.20 42.37 -24.08
N GLU A 759 -14.68 43.60 -24.01
CA GLU A 759 -14.35 44.55 -22.94
C GLU A 759 -15.62 45.06 -22.26
N SER A 760 -15.54 45.26 -20.94
CA SER A 760 -16.64 45.83 -20.16
C SER A 760 -16.14 46.74 -19.04
N ALA A 761 -16.96 47.72 -18.71
CA ALA A 761 -16.80 48.53 -17.49
C ALA A 761 -17.33 47.80 -16.24
N SER A 762 -17.95 46.63 -16.41
CA SER A 762 -18.38 45.75 -15.33
C SER A 762 -17.56 44.47 -15.34
N ARG A 763 -17.38 43.86 -14.17
CA ARG A 763 -16.64 42.60 -14.03
C ARG A 763 -17.35 41.47 -14.78
N ILE A 764 -16.58 40.72 -15.57
CA ILE A 764 -17.04 39.51 -16.26
C ILE A 764 -17.09 38.37 -15.25
N ALA A 765 -18.26 37.75 -15.09
CA ALA A 765 -18.48 36.62 -14.19
C ALA A 765 -18.54 35.27 -14.90
N GLY A 766 -18.98 35.26 -16.16
CA GLY A 766 -19.10 34.07 -16.97
C GLY A 766 -19.31 34.43 -18.44
N PHE A 767 -19.15 33.45 -19.33
CA PHE A 767 -19.35 33.66 -20.77
C PHE A 767 -19.58 32.33 -21.51
N ALA A 768 -20.28 32.43 -22.64
CA ALA A 768 -20.40 31.35 -23.62
C ALA A 768 -19.94 31.84 -25.00
N LEU A 769 -19.18 30.99 -25.69
CA LEU A 769 -18.74 31.22 -27.07
C LEU A 769 -19.74 30.59 -28.05
N ASP A 770 -19.91 31.22 -29.22
CA ASP A 770 -20.58 30.62 -30.38
C ASP A 770 -19.72 29.52 -31.04
N ALA A 771 -20.29 28.84 -32.05
CA ALA A 771 -19.60 27.82 -32.82
C ALA A 771 -18.35 28.33 -33.58
N HIS A 772 -18.19 29.66 -33.70
CA HIS A 772 -17.03 30.31 -34.32
C HIS A 772 -16.01 30.82 -33.31
N GLY A 773 -16.18 30.53 -32.02
CA GLY A 773 -15.26 30.95 -30.97
C GLY A 773 -15.39 32.42 -30.57
N ARG A 774 -16.47 33.11 -30.95
CA ARG A 774 -16.73 34.49 -30.54
C ARG A 774 -17.63 34.50 -29.31
N PRO A 775 -17.46 35.43 -28.37
CA PRO A 775 -18.39 35.55 -27.27
C PRO A 775 -19.80 35.82 -27.81
N ALA A 776 -20.75 34.96 -27.46
CA ALA A 776 -22.15 35.12 -27.80
C ALA A 776 -22.94 35.67 -26.60
N TRP A 777 -22.58 35.22 -25.39
CA TRP A 777 -23.22 35.59 -24.15
C TRP A 777 -22.20 35.91 -23.08
N ILE A 778 -22.42 36.99 -22.34
CA ILE A 778 -21.57 37.45 -21.24
C ILE A 778 -22.43 37.62 -20.00
N GLU A 779 -21.97 37.06 -18.89
CA GLU A 779 -22.52 37.33 -17.56
C GLU A 779 -21.67 38.43 -16.90
N LEU A 780 -22.32 39.53 -16.54
CA LEU A 780 -21.70 40.71 -15.93
C LEU A 780 -22.21 40.90 -14.51
N VAL A 781 -21.31 41.35 -13.64
CA VAL A 781 -21.66 41.78 -12.27
C VAL A 781 -22.35 43.14 -12.32
N GLU A 782 -23.62 43.19 -11.88
CA GLU A 782 -24.48 44.38 -11.83
C GLU A 782 -24.91 44.68 -10.38
N SER A 783 -24.00 45.23 -9.59
CA SER A 783 -24.22 45.52 -8.15
C SER A 783 -24.63 44.28 -7.35
N ALA A 784 -25.92 44.05 -7.15
CA ALA A 784 -26.52 42.94 -6.40
C ALA A 784 -27.02 41.79 -7.30
N HIS A 785 -26.80 41.90 -8.61
CA HIS A 785 -27.30 40.96 -9.61
C HIS A 785 -26.18 40.50 -10.54
N LEU A 786 -26.40 39.35 -11.16
CA LEU A 786 -25.68 38.87 -12.32
C LEU A 786 -26.60 39.06 -13.54
N GLY A 787 -26.16 39.89 -14.48
CA GLY A 787 -26.86 40.16 -15.73
C GLY A 787 -26.27 39.34 -16.86
N VAL A 788 -27.09 38.56 -17.56
CA VAL A 788 -26.69 37.81 -18.76
C VAL A 788 -27.09 38.61 -19.99
N HIS A 789 -26.09 38.96 -20.81
CA HIS A 789 -26.20 39.84 -21.97
C HIS A 789 -25.81 39.10 -23.24
N ALA A 790 -26.45 39.44 -24.36
CA ALA A 790 -25.94 39.07 -25.67
C ALA A 790 -24.72 39.96 -25.99
N ALA A 791 -23.59 39.33 -26.33
CA ALA A 791 -22.30 40.00 -26.48
C ALA A 791 -22.26 41.03 -27.62
N SER A 792 -23.09 40.85 -28.65
CA SER A 792 -23.20 41.74 -29.82
C SER A 792 -24.10 42.95 -29.61
N SER A 793 -24.77 43.05 -28.46
CA SER A 793 -25.79 44.07 -28.19
C SER A 793 -25.35 45.00 -27.06
N SER A 794 -25.63 46.31 -27.22
CA SER A 794 -25.56 47.29 -26.12
C SER A 794 -26.87 47.35 -25.30
N THR A 795 -27.77 46.38 -25.50
CA THR A 795 -29.11 46.33 -24.91
C THR A 795 -29.10 45.81 -23.46
N PRO A 796 -30.20 45.96 -22.70
CA PRO A 796 -30.27 45.51 -21.31
C PRO A 796 -30.04 43.99 -21.17
N ALA A 797 -29.67 43.56 -19.96
CA ALA A 797 -29.56 42.14 -19.61
C ALA A 797 -30.84 41.39 -20.00
N VAL A 798 -30.68 40.31 -20.75
CA VAL A 798 -31.79 39.45 -21.20
C VAL A 798 -32.29 38.58 -20.03
N MET A 799 -31.39 38.26 -19.09
CA MET A 799 -31.73 37.61 -17.82
C MET A 799 -30.98 38.31 -16.69
N ARG A 800 -31.67 38.60 -15.58
CA ARG A 800 -31.06 39.12 -14.36
C ARG A 800 -31.35 38.20 -13.19
N CYS A 801 -30.31 37.78 -12.51
CA CYS A 801 -30.38 36.92 -11.34
C CYS A 801 -29.79 37.63 -10.14
N ALA A 802 -30.40 37.51 -8.95
CA ALA A 802 -29.72 37.99 -7.74
C ALA A 802 -28.42 37.20 -7.59
N SER A 803 -27.39 37.81 -7.04
CA SER A 803 -26.06 37.17 -6.89
C SER A 803 -26.08 35.85 -6.10
N VAL A 804 -27.08 35.63 -5.25
CA VAL A 804 -27.29 34.36 -4.53
C VAL A 804 -27.88 33.24 -5.38
N HIS A 805 -28.35 33.56 -6.58
CA HIS A 805 -28.76 32.61 -7.62
C HIS A 805 -27.64 32.41 -8.64
N ARG A 806 -27.68 31.27 -9.33
CA ARG A 806 -26.77 30.95 -10.42
C ARG A 806 -27.48 31.13 -11.75
N CYS A 807 -26.84 31.80 -12.71
CA CYS A 807 -27.32 31.97 -14.08
C CYS A 807 -26.19 31.96 -15.11
N THR A 808 -25.19 31.10 -14.90
CA THR A 808 -23.92 31.14 -15.63
C THR A 808 -24.06 30.54 -17.02
N PRO A 809 -23.75 31.29 -18.09
CA PRO A 809 -23.68 30.74 -19.44
C PRO A 809 -22.44 29.85 -19.61
N ILE A 810 -22.63 28.65 -20.17
CA ILE A 810 -21.56 27.64 -20.30
C ILE A 810 -21.20 27.33 -21.75
N HIS A 811 -22.18 27.36 -22.67
CA HIS A 811 -22.02 27.05 -24.09
C HIS A 811 -23.12 27.74 -24.92
N ALA A 812 -22.86 28.08 -26.18
CA ALA A 812 -23.86 28.63 -27.09
C ALA A 812 -23.75 28.01 -28.49
N ASP A 813 -24.89 27.76 -29.11
CA ASP A 813 -25.01 27.22 -30.46
C ASP A 813 -26.16 27.93 -31.21
N ASP A 814 -26.43 27.52 -32.47
CA ASP A 814 -27.50 28.10 -33.29
C ASP A 814 -28.91 27.94 -32.68
N ARG A 815 -29.06 27.11 -31.64
CA ARG A 815 -30.33 26.88 -30.92
C ARG A 815 -30.44 27.71 -29.64
N GLY A 816 -29.41 28.50 -29.30
CA GLY A 816 -29.41 29.38 -28.14
C GLY A 816 -28.26 29.14 -27.16
N VAL A 817 -28.43 29.64 -25.94
CA VAL A 817 -27.46 29.52 -24.85
C VAL A 817 -27.81 28.37 -23.92
N THR A 818 -26.80 27.61 -23.51
CA THR A 818 -26.91 26.66 -22.41
C THR A 818 -26.44 27.34 -21.12
N LEU A 819 -27.27 27.31 -20.09
CA LEU A 819 -27.04 27.92 -18.79
C LEU A 819 -26.96 26.85 -17.69
N HIS A 820 -26.07 27.05 -16.73
CA HIS A 820 -26.18 26.43 -15.42
C HIS A 820 -26.96 27.38 -14.52
N THR A 821 -28.20 27.03 -14.19
CA THR A 821 -29.10 27.91 -13.43
C THR A 821 -29.80 27.19 -12.28
N ASP A 822 -30.00 27.91 -11.18
CA ASP A 822 -30.91 27.50 -10.11
C ASP A 822 -32.24 28.29 -10.10
N ARG A 823 -32.36 29.27 -11.01
CA ARG A 823 -33.54 30.12 -11.19
C ARG A 823 -34.38 29.61 -12.36
N MET A 824 -35.56 29.07 -12.04
CA MET A 824 -36.61 28.69 -12.98
C MET A 824 -37.98 29.10 -12.44
N GLU A 825 -38.89 29.49 -13.34
CA GLU A 825 -40.26 29.75 -12.96
C GLU A 825 -40.94 28.46 -12.46
N GLY A 826 -41.70 28.56 -11.37
CA GLY A 826 -42.41 27.43 -10.77
C GLY A 826 -41.56 26.42 -9.96
N ASP A 827 -40.27 26.67 -9.73
CA ASP A 827 -39.44 25.86 -8.83
C ASP A 827 -39.19 26.58 -7.49
N PRO A 828 -39.95 26.24 -6.43
CA PRO A 828 -39.78 26.87 -5.13
C PRO A 828 -38.52 26.42 -4.39
N ALA A 829 -37.91 25.29 -4.75
CA ALA A 829 -36.70 24.80 -4.11
C ALA A 829 -35.44 25.49 -4.66
N GLY A 830 -35.50 25.88 -5.94
CA GLY A 830 -34.40 26.55 -6.64
C GLY A 830 -33.19 25.62 -6.78
N LEU A 831 -33.39 24.41 -7.31
CA LEU A 831 -32.32 23.44 -7.52
C LEU A 831 -31.48 23.78 -8.76
N GLY A 832 -30.17 23.60 -8.66
CA GLY A 832 -29.21 23.77 -9.74
C GLY A 832 -29.44 22.77 -10.87
N ARG A 833 -29.59 23.27 -12.09
CA ARG A 833 -29.89 22.48 -13.29
C ARG A 833 -29.19 23.04 -14.52
N ILE A 834 -29.08 22.25 -15.58
CA ILE A 834 -28.61 22.72 -16.90
C ILE A 834 -29.82 22.91 -17.80
N VAL A 835 -29.96 24.09 -18.38
CA VAL A 835 -31.04 24.44 -19.31
C VAL A 835 -30.49 24.96 -20.63
N ARG A 836 -31.23 24.77 -21.71
CA ARG A 836 -31.05 25.47 -22.98
C ARG A 836 -32.11 26.55 -23.11
N TRP A 837 -31.72 27.73 -23.56
CA TRP A 837 -32.59 28.87 -23.74
C TRP A 837 -32.28 29.56 -25.07
N ASP A 838 -33.29 29.79 -25.89
CA ASP A 838 -33.18 30.49 -27.18
C ASP A 838 -33.15 32.02 -27.03
N GLY A 839 -33.31 32.52 -25.80
CA GLY A 839 -33.37 33.94 -25.47
C GLY A 839 -34.79 34.51 -25.41
N ILE A 840 -35.83 33.71 -25.75
CA ILE A 840 -37.23 34.15 -25.80
C ILE A 840 -38.14 33.03 -25.25
N GLY A 841 -38.84 33.27 -24.14
CA GLY A 841 -39.74 32.28 -23.52
C GLY A 841 -39.03 31.41 -22.48
N GLU A 842 -39.63 30.28 -22.12
CA GLU A 842 -39.18 29.43 -21.01
C GLU A 842 -37.96 28.55 -21.37
N PRO A 843 -36.91 28.48 -20.54
CA PRO A 843 -35.77 27.60 -20.76
C PRO A 843 -36.13 26.10 -20.75
N GLN A 844 -35.60 25.34 -21.72
CA GLN A 844 -35.70 23.88 -21.77
C GLN A 844 -34.70 23.22 -20.81
N VAL A 845 -35.18 22.42 -19.87
CA VAL A 845 -34.30 21.65 -18.97
C VAL A 845 -33.60 20.51 -19.73
N LEU A 846 -32.27 20.47 -19.68
CA LEU A 846 -31.44 19.40 -20.23
C LEU A 846 -31.04 18.37 -19.16
N LEU A 847 -30.56 18.85 -18.01
CA LEU A 847 -30.11 18.02 -16.89
C LEU A 847 -30.64 18.59 -15.59
N ARG A 848 -31.22 17.72 -14.75
CA ARG A 848 -31.62 18.02 -13.37
C ARG A 848 -31.55 16.75 -12.53
N ASP A 849 -31.45 16.90 -11.21
CA ASP A 849 -31.59 15.76 -10.32
C ASP A 849 -33.00 15.15 -10.45
N PRO A 850 -33.14 13.86 -10.83
CA PRO A 850 -34.44 13.22 -10.93
C PRO A 850 -35.17 13.07 -9.57
N ALA A 851 -34.44 13.05 -8.45
CA ALA A 851 -35.09 13.00 -7.13
C ALA A 851 -35.56 14.38 -6.65
N GLY A 852 -35.06 15.47 -7.24
CA GLY A 852 -35.37 16.83 -6.79
C GLY A 852 -34.83 17.13 -5.38
N GLU A 853 -33.65 16.61 -5.02
CA GLU A 853 -33.06 16.78 -3.69
C GLU A 853 -31.65 17.40 -3.71
N ALA A 854 -30.96 17.38 -4.86
CA ALA A 854 -29.57 17.80 -4.98
C ALA A 854 -29.31 18.74 -6.17
N ASP A 855 -28.34 19.65 -6.01
CA ASP A 855 -27.83 20.51 -7.06
C ASP A 855 -26.86 19.76 -7.99
N ILE A 856 -26.75 20.23 -9.24
CA ILE A 856 -25.66 19.85 -10.14
C ILE A 856 -24.35 20.50 -9.66
N GLU A 857 -23.37 19.68 -9.28
CA GLU A 857 -22.10 20.14 -8.72
C GLU A 857 -20.96 20.22 -9.73
N PHE A 858 -20.98 19.35 -10.75
CA PHE A 858 -20.00 19.38 -11.83
C PHE A 858 -20.63 19.02 -13.17
N ILE A 859 -19.99 19.49 -14.23
CA ILE A 859 -20.42 19.30 -15.62
C ILE A 859 -19.22 18.73 -16.38
N SER A 860 -19.45 17.68 -17.16
CA SER A 860 -18.49 17.16 -18.13
C SER A 860 -18.92 17.56 -19.52
N ALA A 861 -18.10 18.37 -20.18
CA ALA A 861 -18.29 18.80 -21.55
C ALA A 861 -17.43 17.97 -22.51
N ASP A 862 -17.85 17.92 -23.78
CA ASP A 862 -17.01 17.42 -24.86
C ASP A 862 -15.92 18.44 -25.26
N PRO A 863 -14.98 18.07 -26.16
CA PRO A 863 -13.92 18.99 -26.59
C PRO A 863 -14.38 20.30 -27.25
N THR A 864 -15.65 20.39 -27.70
CA THR A 864 -16.24 21.62 -28.24
C THR A 864 -16.79 22.53 -27.14
N GLY A 865 -16.74 22.08 -25.88
CA GLY A 865 -17.28 22.78 -24.72
C GLY A 865 -18.78 22.53 -24.51
N ARG A 866 -19.41 21.65 -25.28
CA ARG A 866 -20.83 21.32 -25.11
C ARG A 866 -21.01 20.39 -23.90
N PRO A 867 -21.89 20.72 -22.94
CA PRO A 867 -22.15 19.86 -21.78
C PRO A 867 -22.86 18.57 -22.20
N ARG A 868 -22.34 17.44 -21.74
CA ARG A 868 -22.89 16.10 -22.02
C ARG A 868 -23.32 15.36 -20.77
N LEU A 869 -22.55 15.49 -19.68
CA LEU A 869 -22.84 14.86 -18.39
C LEU A 869 -22.86 15.88 -17.26
N ALA A 870 -23.55 15.55 -16.17
CA ALA A 870 -23.52 16.30 -14.92
C ALA A 870 -23.58 15.36 -13.72
N GLY A 871 -23.02 15.76 -12.59
CA GLY A 871 -23.10 14.95 -11.36
C GLY A 871 -23.66 15.70 -10.16
N CYS A 872 -24.33 14.94 -9.29
CA CYS A 872 -24.89 15.37 -8.02
C CYS A 872 -24.24 14.54 -6.90
N THR A 873 -23.80 15.16 -5.81
CA THR A 873 -23.09 14.42 -4.73
C THR A 873 -23.61 14.69 -3.31
N SER A 874 -24.51 15.66 -3.14
CA SER A 874 -25.00 16.15 -1.85
C SER A 874 -25.89 15.16 -1.09
N THR A 875 -26.56 14.23 -1.79
CA THR A 875 -27.37 13.13 -1.18
C THR A 875 -26.84 11.74 -1.50
N GLY A 876 -25.67 11.65 -2.12
CA GLY A 876 -25.07 10.42 -2.64
C GLY A 876 -24.59 10.59 -4.08
N PRO A 877 -23.74 9.68 -4.58
CA PRO A 877 -23.14 9.80 -5.90
C PRO A 877 -24.16 9.52 -7.01
N ARG A 878 -24.40 10.49 -7.89
CA ARG A 878 -25.24 10.34 -9.09
C ARG A 878 -24.59 11.01 -10.30
N LEU A 879 -24.57 10.31 -11.43
CA LEU A 879 -24.12 10.81 -12.73
C LEU A 879 -25.29 10.82 -13.71
N LEU A 880 -25.46 11.91 -14.43
CA LEU A 880 -26.59 12.19 -15.32
C LEU A 880 -26.07 12.40 -16.75
N ALA A 881 -26.82 11.88 -17.73
CA ALA A 881 -26.56 12.07 -19.16
C ALA A 881 -27.59 12.99 -19.81
N ALA A 882 -27.12 13.92 -20.65
CA ALA A 882 -27.96 14.91 -21.33
C ALA A 882 -28.78 14.33 -22.48
N ASP A 883 -28.26 13.28 -23.13
CA ASP A 883 -28.91 12.60 -24.25
C ASP A 883 -28.98 11.09 -24.05
N SER A 884 -29.76 10.42 -24.92
CA SER A 884 -29.96 8.97 -24.86
C SER A 884 -28.73 8.16 -25.23
N ARG A 885 -27.79 8.74 -25.98
CA ARG A 885 -26.55 8.06 -26.40
C ARG A 885 -25.63 7.87 -25.20
N ASP A 886 -25.47 8.90 -24.39
CA ASP A 886 -24.62 8.84 -23.19
C ASP A 886 -25.28 8.08 -22.03
N ARG A 887 -26.61 7.96 -22.03
CA ARG A 887 -27.32 7.28 -20.93
C ARG A 887 -26.89 5.83 -20.76
N ALA A 888 -26.77 5.06 -21.85
CA ALA A 888 -26.31 3.67 -21.78
C ALA A 888 -24.90 3.56 -21.19
N ALA A 889 -24.00 4.46 -21.59
CA ALA A 889 -22.63 4.52 -21.09
C ALA A 889 -22.57 4.91 -19.60
N VAL A 890 -23.38 5.87 -19.17
CA VAL A 890 -23.50 6.28 -17.75
C VAL A 890 -24.08 5.16 -16.88
N ASP A 891 -25.12 4.48 -17.35
CA ASP A 891 -25.74 3.36 -16.63
C ASP A 891 -24.74 2.21 -16.46
N ALA A 892 -24.01 1.87 -17.54
CA ALA A 892 -22.95 0.87 -17.50
C ALA A 892 -21.81 1.27 -16.54
N LEU A 893 -21.33 2.51 -16.64
CA LEU A 893 -20.24 3.02 -15.80
C LEU A 893 -20.63 3.03 -14.30
N THR A 894 -21.87 3.43 -13.99
CA THR A 894 -22.39 3.44 -12.61
C THR A 894 -22.57 2.02 -12.06
N ALA A 895 -22.97 1.06 -12.90
CA ALA A 895 -23.06 -0.35 -12.53
C ALA A 895 -21.70 -1.00 -12.29
N LEU A 896 -20.67 -0.60 -13.06
CA LEU A 896 -19.30 -1.10 -12.92
C LEU A 896 -18.59 -0.54 -11.67
N LEU A 897 -18.90 0.69 -11.27
CA LEU A 897 -18.30 1.37 -10.12
C LEU A 897 -19.35 1.88 -9.13
N PRO A 898 -20.11 0.96 -8.48
CA PRO A 898 -21.19 1.36 -7.58
C PRO A 898 -20.66 2.08 -6.34
N GLY A 899 -21.34 3.13 -5.92
CA GLY A 899 -20.99 3.91 -4.72
C GLY A 899 -19.83 4.90 -4.89
N TYR A 900 -19.26 5.01 -6.10
CA TYR A 900 -18.26 6.03 -6.42
C TYR A 900 -18.90 7.30 -6.96
N VAL A 901 -18.37 8.46 -6.59
CA VAL A 901 -18.56 9.71 -7.32
C VAL A 901 -17.67 9.65 -8.56
N LEU A 902 -18.31 9.62 -9.73
CA LEU A 902 -17.64 9.45 -11.02
C LEU A 902 -17.62 10.78 -11.77
N ARG A 903 -16.44 11.26 -12.16
CA ARG A 903 -16.26 12.51 -12.92
C ARG A 903 -15.54 12.22 -14.24
N PRO A 904 -16.29 11.90 -15.31
CA PRO A 904 -15.70 11.61 -16.63
C PRO A 904 -15.18 12.88 -17.31
N GLN A 905 -13.99 12.82 -17.90
CA GLN A 905 -13.53 13.76 -18.93
C GLN A 905 -13.79 13.13 -20.30
N ILE A 906 -14.52 13.85 -21.15
CA ILE A 906 -15.00 13.31 -22.42
C ILE A 906 -13.99 13.65 -23.52
N SER A 907 -13.33 12.64 -24.09
CA SER A 907 -12.56 12.76 -25.33
C SER A 907 -13.34 12.18 -26.51
N ARG A 908 -12.71 12.15 -27.70
CA ARG A 908 -13.33 11.68 -28.94
C ARG A 908 -13.84 10.22 -28.87
N SER A 909 -13.09 9.32 -28.24
CA SER A 909 -13.41 7.88 -28.20
C SER A 909 -13.34 7.26 -26.81
N LEU A 910 -12.59 7.84 -25.87
CA LEU A 910 -12.45 7.32 -24.50
C LEU A 910 -12.86 8.37 -23.47
N TRP A 911 -13.34 7.94 -22.32
CA TRP A 911 -13.54 8.80 -21.17
C TRP A 911 -12.46 8.51 -20.13
N LEU A 912 -11.85 9.55 -19.59
CA LEU A 912 -11.01 9.44 -18.40
C LEU A 912 -11.89 9.69 -17.18
N VAL A 913 -12.19 8.65 -16.41
CA VAL A 913 -13.11 8.70 -15.28
C VAL A 913 -12.34 8.81 -13.99
N GLU A 914 -12.42 9.96 -13.33
CA GLU A 914 -11.99 10.12 -11.94
C GLU A 914 -13.06 9.51 -11.01
N ALA A 915 -12.68 8.52 -10.21
CA ALA A 915 -13.54 7.86 -9.24
C ALA A 915 -13.10 8.24 -7.81
N ARG A 916 -14.05 8.78 -7.04
CA ARG A 916 -13.89 9.16 -5.62
C ARG A 916 -14.92 8.42 -4.77
N SER A 917 -14.66 8.25 -3.48
CA SER A 917 -15.67 7.75 -2.54
C SER A 917 -15.40 8.28 -1.14
N THR A 918 -16.33 8.05 -0.22
CA THR A 918 -16.17 8.44 1.20
C THR A 918 -15.12 7.60 1.93
N ALA A 919 -14.81 6.42 1.41
CA ALA A 919 -13.76 5.54 1.89
C ALA A 919 -12.39 5.79 1.23
N LEU A 920 -12.35 6.40 0.04
CA LEU A 920 -11.12 6.46 -0.76
C LEU A 920 -10.35 7.78 -0.53
N PRO A 921 -9.17 7.77 0.11
CA PRO A 921 -8.41 8.99 0.43
C PRO A 921 -7.92 9.75 -0.80
N PHE A 922 -7.55 9.03 -1.86
CA PHE A 922 -7.07 9.60 -3.12
C PHE A 922 -7.82 8.99 -4.30
N PRO A 923 -8.22 9.78 -5.31
CA PRO A 923 -8.98 9.28 -6.45
C PRO A 923 -8.25 8.18 -7.24
N ARG A 924 -9.04 7.36 -7.93
CA ARG A 924 -8.56 6.45 -8.97
C ARG A 924 -9.00 6.99 -10.33
N TRP A 925 -8.17 6.85 -11.35
CA TRP A 925 -8.53 7.23 -12.71
C TRP A 925 -8.63 6.00 -13.61
N PHE A 926 -9.74 5.88 -14.32
CA PHE A 926 -10.03 4.80 -15.24
C PHE A 926 -10.12 5.32 -16.67
N LEU A 927 -9.67 4.54 -17.65
CA LEU A 927 -10.03 4.71 -19.05
C LEU A 927 -11.27 3.88 -19.31
N PHE A 928 -12.32 4.51 -19.82
CA PHE A 928 -13.61 3.90 -20.11
C PHE A 928 -13.97 4.11 -21.58
N ASP A 929 -14.33 3.04 -22.27
CA ASP A 929 -14.89 3.10 -23.62
C ASP A 929 -16.42 3.20 -23.53
N PRO A 930 -17.05 4.32 -23.94
CA PRO A 930 -18.49 4.50 -23.83
C PRO A 930 -19.30 3.68 -24.85
N VAL A 931 -18.66 2.98 -25.79
CA VAL A 931 -19.31 2.11 -26.79
C VAL A 931 -19.22 0.65 -26.38
N SER A 932 -18.02 0.15 -26.04
CA SER A 932 -17.86 -1.26 -25.62
C SER A 932 -18.17 -1.48 -24.13
N HIS A 933 -18.18 -0.39 -23.34
CA HIS A 933 -18.24 -0.39 -21.88
C HIS A 933 -17.03 -1.03 -21.19
N ASP A 934 -15.92 -1.19 -21.92
CA ASP A 934 -14.66 -1.65 -21.32
C ASP A 934 -14.10 -0.57 -20.38
N ILE A 935 -13.65 -1.00 -19.21
CA ILE A 935 -13.04 -0.12 -18.21
C ILE A 935 -11.69 -0.67 -17.77
N LYS A 936 -10.69 0.21 -17.68
CA LYS A 936 -9.33 -0.12 -17.25
C LYS A 936 -8.81 0.91 -16.27
N LEU A 937 -8.31 0.45 -15.12
CA LEU A 937 -7.58 1.33 -14.19
C LEU A 937 -6.33 1.88 -14.89
N PHE A 938 -6.19 3.19 -14.94
CA PHE A 938 -5.05 3.89 -15.53
C PHE A 938 -3.99 4.21 -14.48
N ILE A 939 -4.40 4.91 -13.41
CA ILE A 939 -3.49 5.31 -12.32
C ILE A 939 -4.28 5.52 -11.02
N GLU A 940 -3.61 5.34 -9.89
CA GLU A 940 -4.15 5.61 -8.55
C GLU A 940 -3.47 6.85 -7.93
N GLY A 941 -4.22 7.59 -7.11
CA GLY A 941 -3.73 8.81 -6.47
C GLY A 941 -2.81 8.62 -5.27
N GLY A 942 -2.70 7.39 -4.75
CA GLY A 942 -1.81 7.04 -3.64
C GLY A 942 -2.10 5.63 -3.09
N ALA A 943 -1.17 5.10 -2.28
CA ALA A 943 -1.20 3.72 -1.78
C ALA A 943 -1.92 3.52 -0.42
N GLN A 944 -2.63 4.53 0.09
CA GLN A 944 -3.32 4.44 1.37
C GLN A 944 -4.52 3.48 1.31
N ARG A 945 -4.73 2.76 2.43
CA ARG A 945 -5.88 1.84 2.61
C ARG A 945 -7.20 2.59 2.54
N GLU A 946 -8.20 1.97 1.91
CA GLU A 946 -9.58 2.45 1.93
C GLU A 946 -10.14 2.47 3.37
N GLY A 947 -10.78 3.59 3.72
CA GLY A 947 -11.52 3.78 4.95
C GLY A 947 -12.91 3.16 4.93
N ARG A 948 -13.77 3.60 5.85
CA ARG A 948 -15.16 3.15 5.94
C ARG A 948 -16.08 3.99 5.07
N GLN A 949 -17.03 3.35 4.40
CA GLN A 949 -18.04 4.08 3.63
C GLN A 949 -19.00 4.84 4.56
N ALA A 950 -19.37 6.06 4.15
CA ALA A 950 -20.42 6.85 4.75
C ALA A 950 -21.75 6.60 4.01
N ASN A 951 -22.83 6.56 4.76
CA ASN A 951 -24.18 6.43 4.23
C ASN A 951 -24.88 7.79 4.26
N ALA A 952 -25.59 8.13 3.20
CA ALA A 952 -26.46 9.31 3.21
C ALA A 952 -27.60 9.09 4.23
N VAL A 953 -27.88 10.10 5.04
CA VAL A 953 -28.93 10.09 6.05
C VAL A 953 -29.83 11.30 5.90
N ARG A 954 -31.10 11.11 6.26
CA ARG A 954 -32.12 12.16 6.30
C ARG A 954 -32.89 12.14 7.61
N TRP A 955 -33.26 13.33 8.09
CA TRP A 955 -34.14 13.52 9.23
C TRP A 955 -35.07 14.72 8.98
N THR A 956 -36.18 14.74 9.70
CA THR A 956 -37.14 15.83 9.61
C THR A 956 -36.99 16.69 10.85
N ALA A 957 -36.73 17.97 10.62
CA ALA A 957 -36.71 18.99 11.65
C ALA A 957 -38.09 19.16 12.31
N SER A 958 -38.12 19.70 13.53
CA SER A 958 -39.36 19.98 14.26
C SER A 958 -40.32 20.96 13.55
N ASP A 959 -39.83 21.74 12.59
CA ASP A 959 -40.63 22.63 11.74
C ASP A 959 -41.04 21.99 10.39
N GLY A 960 -40.76 20.69 10.21
CA GLY A 960 -41.13 19.91 9.04
C GLY A 960 -40.11 19.94 7.90
N MET A 961 -39.03 20.71 8.01
CA MET A 961 -37.98 20.73 6.98
C MET A 961 -37.23 19.40 6.94
N THR A 962 -37.07 18.81 5.75
CA THR A 962 -36.20 17.62 5.59
C THR A 962 -34.75 18.08 5.48
N LEU A 963 -33.88 17.49 6.28
CA LEU A 963 -32.45 17.79 6.35
C LEU A 963 -31.63 16.57 5.95
N HIS A 964 -30.43 16.82 5.45
CA HIS A 964 -29.55 15.82 4.84
C HIS A 964 -28.19 15.75 5.54
N GLY A 965 -27.47 14.66 5.34
CA GLY A 965 -26.11 14.52 5.83
C GLY A 965 -25.53 13.13 5.54
N PHE A 966 -24.39 12.85 6.15
CA PHE A 966 -23.70 11.57 6.01
C PHE A 966 -23.39 10.96 7.39
N LEU A 967 -23.38 9.64 7.46
CA LEU A 967 -23.07 8.87 8.67
C LEU A 967 -22.05 7.78 8.36
N THR A 968 -20.92 7.80 9.07
CA THR A 968 -19.90 6.76 9.02
C THR A 968 -19.85 6.02 10.36
N LEU A 969 -20.07 4.71 10.33
CA LEU A 969 -20.12 3.87 11.53
C LEU A 969 -18.75 3.28 11.86
N ALA A 970 -18.33 3.36 13.13
CA ALA A 970 -17.08 2.75 13.61
C ALA A 970 -17.16 1.23 13.82
N ASP A 971 -18.36 0.70 14.06
CA ASP A 971 -18.63 -0.73 14.18
C ASP A 971 -19.99 -1.02 13.53
N GLU A 972 -20.16 -2.23 13.00
CA GLU A 972 -21.44 -2.66 12.41
C GLU A 972 -22.56 -2.74 13.47
N GLY A 973 -22.19 -2.82 14.76
CA GLY A 973 -23.09 -2.95 15.90
C GLY A 973 -23.84 -1.70 16.39
N VAL A 974 -23.78 -0.57 15.67
CA VAL A 974 -24.56 0.69 15.86
C VAL A 974 -24.47 1.41 17.23
N ARG A 975 -23.85 0.80 18.24
CA ARG A 975 -23.73 1.31 19.62
C ARG A 975 -22.33 1.86 19.94
N ALA A 976 -21.70 2.62 19.05
CA ALA A 976 -20.46 3.36 19.37
C ALA A 976 -20.78 4.76 19.93
N PRO A 977 -19.85 5.45 20.62
CA PRO A 977 -19.99 6.90 20.84
C PRO A 977 -20.15 7.64 19.51
N LEU A 978 -20.80 8.80 19.54
CA LEU A 978 -21.12 9.58 18.34
C LEU A 978 -20.35 10.91 18.34
N VAL A 979 -19.74 11.27 17.22
CA VAL A 979 -19.16 12.59 17.02
C VAL A 979 -19.90 13.29 15.89
N VAL A 980 -20.39 14.49 16.16
CA VAL A 980 -20.90 15.39 15.12
C VAL A 980 -19.73 16.15 14.53
N LEU A 981 -19.52 16.02 13.23
CA LEU A 981 -18.54 16.81 12.49
C LEU A 981 -19.28 17.89 11.70
N ALA A 982 -19.42 19.09 12.29
CA ALA A 982 -20.10 20.22 11.65
C ALA A 982 -19.18 20.86 10.60
N HIS A 983 -19.70 21.12 9.39
CA HIS A 983 -18.91 21.76 8.34
C HIS A 983 -18.74 23.27 8.56
N GLY A 984 -17.65 23.82 8.01
CA GLY A 984 -17.44 25.26 7.91
C GLY A 984 -18.34 25.93 6.87
N GLY A 985 -18.29 27.26 6.76
CA GLY A 985 -19.16 28.02 5.88
C GLY A 985 -19.69 29.29 6.56
N PRO A 986 -21.01 29.47 6.72
CA PRO A 986 -22.02 28.40 6.78
C PRO A 986 -22.52 27.87 5.43
N TRP A 987 -22.34 28.60 4.34
CA TRP A 987 -22.76 28.17 3.00
C TRP A 987 -21.77 27.18 2.36
N SER A 988 -21.71 25.99 2.92
CA SER A 988 -20.98 24.82 2.40
C SER A 988 -21.80 23.56 2.67
N HIS A 989 -21.30 22.38 2.37
CA HIS A 989 -21.93 21.11 2.76
C HIS A 989 -20.94 19.96 2.73
N TRP A 990 -21.29 18.88 3.43
CA TRP A 990 -20.69 17.58 3.25
C TRP A 990 -21.24 16.92 1.99
N GLN A 991 -20.34 16.25 1.28
CA GLN A 991 -20.60 15.54 0.04
C GLN A 991 -20.25 14.06 0.21
N SER A 992 -20.62 13.23 -0.76
CA SER A 992 -20.20 11.83 -0.84
C SER A 992 -18.69 11.67 -1.17
N GLN A 993 -17.83 12.32 -0.39
CA GLN A 993 -16.38 12.38 -0.56
C GLN A 993 -15.65 12.03 0.74
N TYR A 994 -14.39 11.67 0.62
CA TYR A 994 -13.53 11.30 1.74
C TYR A 994 -13.31 12.48 2.69
N SER A 995 -13.44 12.22 3.99
CA SER A 995 -13.09 13.14 5.07
C SER A 995 -12.03 12.48 5.96
N MET A 996 -10.83 13.06 5.95
CA MET A 996 -9.71 12.58 6.77
C MET A 996 -10.08 12.53 8.26
N LEU A 997 -10.70 13.59 8.78
CA LEU A 997 -11.12 13.67 10.19
C LEU A 997 -12.17 12.61 10.52
N THR A 998 -13.11 12.36 9.60
CA THR A 998 -14.11 11.29 9.77
C THR A 998 -13.43 9.94 9.90
N GLN A 999 -12.55 9.58 8.95
CA GLN A 999 -11.86 8.29 8.98
C GLN A 999 -10.93 8.14 10.19
N PHE A 1000 -10.26 9.22 10.58
CA PHE A 1000 -9.43 9.26 11.78
C PHE A 1000 -10.25 8.92 13.02
N MET A 1001 -11.34 9.64 13.28
CA MET A 1001 -12.20 9.41 14.45
C MET A 1001 -12.86 8.01 14.41
N VAL A 1002 -13.32 7.59 13.23
CA VAL A 1002 -13.88 6.24 13.02
C VAL A 1002 -12.87 5.14 13.36
N SER A 1003 -11.59 5.32 13.02
CA SER A 1003 -10.53 4.38 13.39
C SER A 1003 -10.24 4.32 14.90
N ARG A 1004 -10.72 5.30 15.68
CA ARG A 1004 -10.67 5.35 17.15
C ARG A 1004 -11.94 4.80 17.82
N GLY A 1005 -12.83 4.17 17.05
CA GLY A 1005 -14.00 3.50 17.60
C GLY A 1005 -15.22 4.40 17.84
N VAL A 1006 -15.28 5.59 17.24
CA VAL A 1006 -16.45 6.48 17.33
C VAL A 1006 -17.14 6.68 15.98
N SER A 1007 -18.47 6.62 15.95
CA SER A 1007 -19.23 6.90 14.73
C SER A 1007 -19.29 8.39 14.48
N VAL A 1008 -19.30 8.81 13.22
CA VAL A 1008 -19.25 10.23 12.84
C VAL A 1008 -20.48 10.60 12.04
N PHE A 1009 -21.19 11.64 12.48
CA PHE A 1009 -22.33 12.24 11.81
C PHE A 1009 -21.94 13.60 11.22
N GLN A 1010 -22.18 13.76 9.93
CA GLN A 1010 -21.84 14.92 9.11
C GLN A 1010 -23.14 15.60 8.64
N PRO A 1011 -23.75 16.48 9.46
CA PRO A 1011 -25.01 17.15 9.11
C PRO A 1011 -24.79 18.25 8.06
N ASN A 1012 -25.69 18.31 7.08
CA ASN A 1012 -25.91 19.48 6.22
C ASN A 1012 -27.15 20.20 6.77
N HIS A 1013 -26.97 21.12 7.70
CA HIS A 1013 -28.06 21.88 8.32
C HIS A 1013 -28.68 22.88 7.32
N ARG A 1014 -29.83 23.48 7.61
CA ARG A 1014 -30.32 24.57 6.75
C ARG A 1014 -29.29 25.69 6.62
N GLY A 1015 -29.20 26.30 5.44
CA GLY A 1015 -28.08 27.18 5.09
C GLY A 1015 -26.95 26.50 4.31
N SER A 1016 -26.88 25.16 4.33
CA SER A 1016 -25.92 24.42 3.50
C SER A 1016 -26.20 24.58 1.99
N THR A 1017 -25.15 24.43 1.19
CA THR A 1017 -25.26 24.36 -0.29
C THR A 1017 -25.60 22.94 -0.76
N GLY A 1018 -25.87 22.74 -2.05
CA GLY A 1018 -26.07 21.40 -2.63
C GLY A 1018 -27.51 20.89 -2.61
N HIS A 1019 -28.43 21.60 -1.96
CA HIS A 1019 -29.85 21.23 -1.82
C HIS A 1019 -30.80 22.33 -2.32
N GLY A 1020 -30.31 23.19 -3.24
CA GLY A 1020 -31.08 24.28 -3.81
C GLY A 1020 -31.02 25.58 -3.01
N HIS A 1021 -31.38 26.67 -3.68
CA HIS A 1021 -31.35 28.02 -3.12
C HIS A 1021 -32.24 28.16 -1.89
N ALA A 1022 -33.44 27.57 -1.88
CA ALA A 1022 -34.35 27.66 -0.74
C ALA A 1022 -33.76 27.05 0.54
N TYR A 1023 -33.07 25.91 0.42
CA TYR A 1023 -32.36 25.27 1.52
C TYR A 1023 -31.21 26.14 2.05
N LYS A 1024 -30.44 26.74 1.13
CA LYS A 1024 -29.33 27.66 1.41
C LYS A 1024 -29.80 28.97 2.07
N ALA A 1025 -30.97 29.46 1.72
CA ALA A 1025 -31.56 30.69 2.27
C ALA A 1025 -32.38 30.45 3.56
N ALA A 1026 -32.74 29.21 3.87
CA ALA A 1026 -33.65 28.86 4.97
C ALA A 1026 -33.14 29.22 6.37
N ALA A 1027 -31.84 29.53 6.52
CA ALA A 1027 -31.31 30.06 7.79
C ALA A 1027 -31.84 31.45 8.13
N ARG A 1028 -32.19 32.30 7.14
CA ARG A 1028 -32.72 33.67 7.34
C ARG A 1028 -31.95 34.50 8.37
N GLY A 1029 -30.62 34.43 8.31
CA GLY A 1029 -29.70 35.10 9.24
C GLY A 1029 -29.66 34.52 10.66
N ASP A 1030 -30.42 33.47 10.98
CA ASP A 1030 -30.49 32.85 12.31
C ASP A 1030 -29.37 31.83 12.57
N PHE A 1031 -28.16 32.36 12.69
CA PHE A 1031 -26.95 31.59 13.01
C PHE A 1031 -26.54 31.71 14.49
N GLY A 1032 -27.32 32.39 15.34
CA GLY A 1032 -26.98 32.66 16.73
C GLY A 1032 -27.60 31.67 17.72
N GLY A 1033 -26.87 31.34 18.78
CA GLY A 1033 -27.42 30.72 19.99
C GLY A 1033 -28.07 29.36 19.77
N ASN A 1034 -29.25 29.20 20.35
CA ASN A 1034 -30.13 28.05 20.13
C ASN A 1034 -31.06 28.28 18.92
N GLY A 1035 -30.55 29.00 17.91
CA GLY A 1035 -31.26 29.30 16.68
C GLY A 1035 -31.44 28.06 15.82
N ARG A 1036 -32.22 28.24 14.76
CA ARG A 1036 -32.74 27.13 13.96
C ARG A 1036 -31.65 26.28 13.30
N VAL A 1037 -30.52 26.89 12.92
CA VAL A 1037 -29.36 26.17 12.35
C VAL A 1037 -28.73 25.20 13.35
N GLN A 1038 -28.61 25.59 14.63
CA GLN A 1038 -28.07 24.69 15.65
C GLN A 1038 -29.09 23.60 16.03
N HIS A 1039 -30.38 23.92 16.08
CA HIS A 1039 -31.44 22.92 16.28
C HIS A 1039 -31.45 21.84 15.20
N ASP A 1040 -31.20 22.18 13.94
CA ASP A 1040 -31.12 21.20 12.87
C ASP A 1040 -30.04 20.14 13.14
N ILE A 1041 -28.89 20.56 13.65
CA ILE A 1041 -27.78 19.68 14.02
C ILE A 1041 -28.18 18.80 15.21
N ASP A 1042 -28.69 19.42 16.27
CA ASP A 1042 -29.12 18.75 17.50
C ASP A 1042 -30.23 17.71 17.25
N GLU A 1043 -31.25 18.06 16.46
CA GLU A 1043 -32.35 17.17 16.10
C GLU A 1043 -31.89 16.02 15.20
N GLY A 1044 -30.83 16.23 14.41
CA GLY A 1044 -30.17 15.16 13.67
C GLY A 1044 -29.53 14.13 14.60
N VAL A 1045 -28.85 14.59 15.66
CA VAL A 1045 -28.31 13.71 16.71
C VAL A 1045 -29.43 12.95 17.40
N ASP A 1046 -30.49 13.65 17.82
CA ASP A 1046 -31.63 13.05 18.52
C ASP A 1046 -32.32 12.00 17.63
N ALA A 1047 -32.48 12.27 16.34
CA ALA A 1047 -33.05 11.33 15.37
C ALA A 1047 -32.20 10.07 15.17
N LEU A 1048 -30.86 10.21 15.16
CA LEU A 1048 -29.95 9.06 15.08
C LEU A 1048 -30.01 8.21 16.36
N LEU A 1049 -29.96 8.85 17.53
CA LEU A 1049 -30.06 8.16 18.82
C LEU A 1049 -31.40 7.42 18.96
N ALA A 1050 -32.51 8.04 18.52
CA ALA A 1050 -33.83 7.42 18.51
C ALA A 1050 -33.90 6.18 17.60
N ARG A 1051 -33.09 6.12 16.54
CA ARG A 1051 -32.93 4.95 15.66
C ARG A 1051 -31.97 3.90 16.24
N GLY A 1052 -31.44 4.11 17.44
CA GLY A 1052 -30.46 3.24 18.08
C GLY A 1052 -29.03 3.40 17.54
N ILE A 1053 -28.76 4.49 16.83
CA ILE A 1053 -27.46 4.83 16.26
C ILE A 1053 -26.74 5.79 17.22
N GLY A 1054 -25.66 5.31 17.82
CA GLY A 1054 -24.93 6.04 18.86
C GLY A 1054 -25.31 5.62 20.27
N LYS A 1055 -24.39 5.80 21.23
CA LYS A 1055 -24.66 5.60 22.66
C LYS A 1055 -25.29 6.86 23.28
N PRO A 1056 -26.49 6.78 23.88
CA PRO A 1056 -27.08 7.91 24.58
C PRO A 1056 -26.13 8.48 25.64
N GLY A 1057 -26.02 9.81 25.71
CA GLY A 1057 -25.11 10.48 26.64
C GLY A 1057 -23.62 10.36 26.28
N GLN A 1058 -23.25 9.79 25.14
CA GLN A 1058 -21.86 9.73 24.66
C GLN A 1058 -21.74 10.35 23.26
N ALA A 1059 -22.08 11.64 23.17
CA ALA A 1059 -21.88 12.44 21.97
C ALA A 1059 -20.89 13.59 22.18
N ALA A 1060 -20.12 13.95 21.16
CA ALA A 1060 -19.27 15.14 21.12
C ALA A 1060 -19.48 15.90 19.80
N ILE A 1061 -19.05 17.17 19.75
CA ILE A 1061 -19.16 18.00 18.53
C ILE A 1061 -17.80 18.59 18.15
N VAL A 1062 -17.43 18.44 16.88
CA VAL A 1062 -16.17 18.89 16.30
C VAL A 1062 -16.46 19.70 15.06
N GLY A 1063 -15.71 20.78 14.83
CA GLY A 1063 -15.82 21.53 13.57
C GLY A 1063 -14.77 22.61 13.41
N ALA A 1064 -14.67 23.13 12.19
CA ALA A 1064 -13.75 24.21 11.83
C ALA A 1064 -14.49 25.43 11.28
N SER A 1065 -13.96 26.65 11.52
CA SER A 1065 -14.59 27.90 11.06
C SER A 1065 -16.04 27.98 11.59
N PHE A 1066 -17.05 28.22 10.74
CA PHE A 1066 -18.45 28.15 11.16
C PHE A 1066 -18.83 26.84 11.87
N GLY A 1067 -18.26 25.69 11.47
CA GLY A 1067 -18.48 24.43 12.17
C GLY A 1067 -17.85 24.41 13.56
N GLY A 1068 -16.74 25.14 13.76
CA GLY A 1068 -16.14 25.37 15.08
C GLY A 1068 -17.03 26.27 15.93
N TYR A 1069 -17.66 27.29 15.33
CA TYR A 1069 -18.69 28.09 15.99
C TYR A 1069 -19.93 27.26 16.37
N ALA A 1070 -20.40 26.36 15.49
CA ALA A 1070 -21.45 25.40 15.83
C ALA A 1070 -21.04 24.45 16.98
N ALA A 1071 -19.76 24.05 17.03
CA ALA A 1071 -19.24 23.29 18.17
C ALA A 1071 -19.30 24.09 19.49
N LEU A 1072 -18.96 25.40 19.45
CA LEU A 1072 -19.11 26.29 20.59
C LEU A 1072 -20.59 26.53 20.97
N LEU A 1073 -21.49 26.66 19.99
CA LEU A 1073 -22.93 26.78 20.22
C LEU A 1073 -23.47 25.52 20.90
N GLY A 1074 -23.17 24.33 20.37
CA GLY A 1074 -23.57 23.06 20.96
C GLY A 1074 -23.09 22.90 22.40
N ALA A 1075 -21.84 23.29 22.69
CA ALA A 1075 -21.30 23.26 24.06
C ALA A 1075 -21.94 24.29 25.01
N THR A 1076 -22.41 25.43 24.49
CA THR A 1076 -22.95 26.54 25.28
C THR A 1076 -24.46 26.42 25.52
N PHE A 1077 -25.21 26.01 24.49
CA PHE A 1077 -26.68 26.00 24.49
C PHE A 1077 -27.28 24.59 24.57
N SER A 1078 -26.51 23.55 24.24
CA SER A 1078 -26.94 22.15 24.31
C SER A 1078 -25.98 21.24 25.09
N PRO A 1079 -25.47 21.66 26.28
CA PRO A 1079 -24.46 20.91 27.03
C PRO A 1079 -24.95 19.55 27.57
N GLN A 1080 -26.26 19.29 27.52
CA GLN A 1080 -26.84 17.99 27.88
C GLN A 1080 -26.65 16.95 26.77
N ARG A 1081 -26.54 17.39 25.50
CA ARG A 1081 -26.30 16.50 24.35
C ARG A 1081 -24.84 16.15 24.18
N TYR A 1082 -23.96 17.13 24.33
CA TYR A 1082 -22.53 16.98 24.05
C TYR A 1082 -21.71 16.91 25.32
N GLN A 1083 -20.86 15.89 25.45
CA GLN A 1083 -19.94 15.72 26.58
C GLN A 1083 -18.69 16.59 26.44
N ALA A 1084 -18.30 16.95 25.22
CA ALA A 1084 -17.24 17.89 24.91
C ALA A 1084 -17.39 18.49 23.52
N ALA A 1085 -16.65 19.58 23.27
CA ALA A 1085 -16.50 20.16 21.94
C ALA A 1085 -15.05 20.48 21.60
N LEU A 1086 -14.71 20.35 20.31
CA LEU A 1086 -13.43 20.79 19.77
C LEU A 1086 -13.67 21.71 18.56
N ALA A 1087 -13.13 22.92 18.65
CA ALA A 1087 -13.41 24.00 17.71
C ALA A 1087 -12.11 24.52 17.07
N PHE A 1088 -11.93 24.29 15.77
CA PHE A 1088 -10.81 24.83 14.99
C PHE A 1088 -11.18 26.18 14.37
N VAL A 1089 -10.30 27.17 14.51
CA VAL A 1089 -10.44 28.56 14.05
C VAL A 1089 -11.89 29.11 14.19
N PRO A 1090 -12.54 28.98 15.37
CA PRO A 1090 -13.96 29.25 15.49
C PRO A 1090 -14.23 30.75 15.62
N PRO A 1091 -15.23 31.30 14.90
CA PRO A 1091 -15.94 32.47 15.37
C PRO A 1091 -16.42 32.24 16.81
N THR A 1092 -16.22 33.21 17.70
CA THR A 1092 -16.80 33.19 19.05
C THR A 1092 -18.02 34.12 19.17
N ASP A 1093 -18.12 35.05 18.21
CA ASP A 1093 -19.26 35.92 17.96
C ASP A 1093 -19.38 36.16 16.44
N PHE A 1094 -20.42 35.60 15.85
CA PHE A 1094 -20.65 35.68 14.40
C PHE A 1094 -20.88 37.11 13.92
N ALA A 1095 -21.49 37.99 14.74
CA ALA A 1095 -21.69 39.40 14.37
C ALA A 1095 -20.35 40.13 14.23
N SER A 1096 -19.42 39.88 15.15
CA SER A 1096 -18.07 40.46 15.12
C SER A 1096 -17.25 39.90 13.96
N THR A 1097 -17.36 38.60 13.68
CA THR A 1097 -16.69 37.95 12.54
C THR A 1097 -17.14 38.51 11.20
N ILE A 1098 -18.45 38.65 10.96
CA ILE A 1098 -18.97 39.24 9.71
C ILE A 1098 -18.42 40.67 9.52
N LYS A 1099 -18.43 41.49 10.58
CA LYS A 1099 -17.86 42.85 10.54
C LYS A 1099 -16.35 42.84 10.27
N HIS A 1100 -15.61 41.88 10.81
CA HIS A 1100 -14.18 41.73 10.59
C HIS A 1100 -13.90 41.37 9.14
N VAL A 1101 -14.55 40.34 8.61
CA VAL A 1101 -14.34 39.87 7.23
C VAL A 1101 -14.58 41.01 6.24
N LEU A 1102 -15.65 41.80 6.39
CA LEU A 1102 -15.91 42.94 5.50
C LEU A 1102 -14.84 44.05 5.52
N ARG A 1103 -13.94 44.04 6.50
CA ARG A 1103 -12.82 44.99 6.60
C ARG A 1103 -11.50 44.39 6.11
N THR A 1104 -11.42 43.09 5.86
CA THR A 1104 -10.20 42.46 5.37
C THR A 1104 -10.20 42.37 3.83
N PRO A 1105 -9.03 42.49 3.17
CA PRO A 1105 -8.91 42.32 1.73
C PRO A 1105 -9.37 40.95 1.22
N GLU A 1106 -9.40 39.93 2.09
CA GLU A 1106 -9.88 38.58 1.77
C GLU A 1106 -11.40 38.49 1.54
N SER A 1107 -12.18 39.50 1.95
CA SER A 1107 -13.61 39.62 1.59
C SER A 1107 -13.85 39.64 0.08
N LEU A 1108 -12.85 40.02 -0.72
CA LEU A 1108 -12.91 40.07 -2.18
C LEU A 1108 -12.64 38.71 -2.86
N ALA A 1109 -12.17 37.71 -2.12
CA ALA A 1109 -11.69 36.44 -2.67
C ALA A 1109 -12.64 35.24 -2.46
N LEU A 1110 -13.54 35.31 -1.48
CA LEU A 1110 -14.40 34.19 -1.08
C LEU A 1110 -15.57 33.94 -2.04
N GLU A 1111 -16.08 34.98 -2.69
CA GLU A 1111 -16.91 34.87 -3.89
C GLU A 1111 -16.48 35.93 -4.90
N ARG A 1112 -15.92 35.48 -6.02
CA ARG A 1112 -15.21 36.36 -6.96
C ARG A 1112 -16.11 37.36 -7.68
N HIS A 1113 -17.44 37.23 -7.63
CA HIS A 1113 -18.34 38.03 -8.46
C HIS A 1113 -19.28 38.94 -7.67
N THR A 1114 -19.51 38.68 -6.38
CA THR A 1114 -20.46 39.41 -5.55
C THR A 1114 -19.74 40.04 -4.37
N PRO A 1115 -19.88 41.36 -4.10
CA PRO A 1115 -19.39 41.95 -2.87
C PRO A 1115 -19.94 41.20 -1.65
N MET A 1116 -19.07 40.77 -0.74
CA MET A 1116 -19.47 39.96 0.41
C MET A 1116 -20.51 40.64 1.32
N SER A 1117 -20.52 41.97 1.39
CA SER A 1117 -21.55 42.73 2.12
C SER A 1117 -22.94 42.51 1.53
N GLU A 1118 -23.03 42.39 0.20
CA GLU A 1118 -24.28 42.14 -0.50
C GLU A 1118 -24.69 40.67 -0.38
N TRP A 1119 -23.73 39.74 -0.47
CA TRP A 1119 -23.99 38.33 -0.17
C TRP A 1119 -24.61 38.14 1.21
N PHE A 1120 -24.03 38.77 2.24
CA PHE A 1120 -24.60 38.72 3.58
C PHE A 1120 -25.99 39.33 3.66
N ARG A 1121 -26.22 40.49 3.04
CA ARG A 1121 -27.54 41.14 3.00
C ARG A 1121 -28.60 40.23 2.38
N GLN A 1122 -28.27 39.54 1.28
CA GLN A 1122 -29.18 38.61 0.60
C GLN A 1122 -29.44 37.32 1.40
N HIS A 1123 -28.71 37.11 2.49
CA HIS A 1123 -28.92 36.05 3.47
C HIS A 1123 -29.35 36.58 4.85
N ASP A 1124 -29.96 37.77 4.90
CA ASP A 1124 -30.49 38.44 6.10
C ASP A 1124 -29.44 38.78 7.17
N LEU A 1125 -28.18 38.98 6.75
CA LEU A 1125 -27.03 39.31 7.59
C LEU A 1125 -26.48 40.72 7.29
N ASP A 1126 -27.36 41.71 7.17
CA ASP A 1126 -26.95 43.10 6.93
C ASP A 1126 -26.21 43.69 8.15
N VAL A 1127 -24.91 43.97 7.98
CA VAL A 1127 -24.08 44.58 9.04
C VAL A 1127 -24.52 45.99 9.44
N THR A 1128 -25.32 46.67 8.60
CA THR A 1128 -25.89 47.98 8.89
C THR A 1128 -27.17 47.89 9.73
N ASP A 1129 -27.81 46.72 9.78
CA ASP A 1129 -28.91 46.46 10.71
C ASP A 1129 -28.35 46.20 12.12
N ALA A 1130 -28.29 47.28 12.91
CA ALA A 1130 -27.86 47.22 14.29
C ALA A 1130 -28.74 46.28 15.14
N GLY A 1131 -30.02 46.09 14.79
CA GLY A 1131 -30.92 45.14 15.45
C GLY A 1131 -30.47 43.70 15.24
N SER A 1132 -30.31 43.28 13.98
CA SER A 1132 -29.80 41.94 13.63
C SER A 1132 -28.43 41.66 14.24
N MET A 1133 -27.48 42.59 14.09
CA MET A 1133 -26.14 42.43 14.66
C MET A 1133 -26.14 42.34 16.19
N ARG A 1134 -27.02 43.09 16.89
CA ARG A 1134 -27.20 42.95 18.34
C ARG A 1134 -27.79 41.60 18.72
N ARG A 1135 -28.78 41.09 17.98
CA ARG A 1135 -29.36 39.75 18.25
C ARG A 1135 -28.30 38.66 18.09
N LEU A 1136 -27.54 38.68 17.00
CA LEU A 1136 -26.46 37.72 16.76
C LEU A 1136 -25.41 37.77 17.86
N HIS A 1137 -24.95 38.97 18.23
CA HIS A 1137 -24.00 39.14 19.33
C HIS A 1137 -24.57 38.66 20.68
N ALA A 1138 -25.80 39.05 21.01
CA ALA A 1138 -26.47 38.65 22.24
C ALA A 1138 -26.69 37.14 22.35
N ASN A 1139 -26.75 36.43 21.22
CA ASN A 1139 -26.90 34.98 21.14
C ASN A 1139 -25.58 34.25 20.82
N SER A 1140 -24.43 34.93 20.90
CA SER A 1140 -23.13 34.29 20.65
C SER A 1140 -22.63 33.47 21.85
N PRO A 1141 -21.77 32.45 21.64
CA PRO A 1141 -21.01 31.81 22.71
C PRO A 1141 -20.27 32.82 23.60
N LEU A 1142 -19.70 33.88 23.03
CA LEU A 1142 -18.99 34.93 23.77
C LEU A 1142 -19.87 35.66 24.79
N SER A 1143 -21.15 35.89 24.48
CA SER A 1143 -22.12 36.50 25.40
C SER A 1143 -22.64 35.54 26.47
N HIS A 1144 -22.49 34.23 26.26
CA HIS A 1144 -23.04 33.16 27.10
C HIS A 1144 -21.98 32.24 27.69
N VAL A 1145 -20.74 32.70 27.82
CA VAL A 1145 -19.62 31.94 28.40
C VAL A 1145 -19.97 31.32 29.77
N ALA A 1146 -20.81 32.00 30.56
CA ALA A 1146 -21.28 31.51 31.86
C ALA A 1146 -22.07 30.19 31.77
N ASN A 1147 -22.69 29.89 30.62
CA ASN A 1147 -23.44 28.66 30.39
C ASN A 1147 -22.55 27.48 30.05
N LEU A 1148 -21.27 27.71 29.75
CA LEU A 1148 -20.34 26.63 29.44
C LEU A 1148 -20.15 25.72 30.66
N SER A 1149 -20.48 24.44 30.52
CA SER A 1149 -20.37 23.43 31.58
C SER A 1149 -19.62 22.17 31.15
N ARG A 1150 -19.22 22.08 29.87
CA ARG A 1150 -18.54 20.94 29.27
C ARG A 1150 -17.15 21.34 28.77
N PRO A 1151 -16.16 20.43 28.77
CA PRO A 1151 -14.83 20.74 28.26
C PRO A 1151 -14.84 21.20 26.80
N VAL A 1152 -14.09 22.26 26.51
CA VAL A 1152 -13.90 22.79 25.15
C VAL A 1152 -12.42 22.95 24.84
N ILE A 1153 -11.99 22.42 23.70
CA ILE A 1153 -10.65 22.67 23.14
C ILE A 1153 -10.79 23.59 21.93
N ILE A 1154 -10.08 24.71 21.94
CA ILE A 1154 -10.02 25.66 20.82
C ILE A 1154 -8.62 25.62 20.21
N VAL A 1155 -8.55 25.48 18.89
CA VAL A 1155 -7.31 25.66 18.12
C VAL A 1155 -7.49 26.90 17.25
N ALA A 1156 -6.59 27.86 17.34
CA ALA A 1156 -6.67 29.13 16.64
C ALA A 1156 -5.38 29.42 15.86
N ALA A 1157 -5.48 30.38 14.94
CA ALA A 1157 -4.43 30.82 14.04
C ALA A 1157 -4.25 32.34 14.20
N GLY A 1158 -3.02 32.79 14.41
CA GLY A 1158 -2.68 34.19 14.70
C GLY A 1158 -2.81 35.12 13.50
N GLU A 1159 -2.44 34.63 12.31
CA GLU A 1159 -2.51 35.34 11.03
C GLU A 1159 -3.83 35.06 10.27
N ASP A 1160 -4.86 34.61 10.98
CA ASP A 1160 -6.18 34.36 10.40
C ASP A 1160 -6.91 35.67 10.05
N ARG A 1161 -7.05 35.92 8.74
CA ARG A 1161 -7.72 37.10 8.17
C ARG A 1161 -9.22 36.91 7.95
N ARG A 1162 -9.78 35.75 8.28
CA ARG A 1162 -11.22 35.45 8.23
C ARG A 1162 -11.83 35.49 9.62
N VAL A 1163 -11.18 34.83 10.58
CA VAL A 1163 -11.62 34.78 11.97
C VAL A 1163 -10.54 35.39 12.85
N ALA A 1164 -10.78 36.62 13.30
CA ALA A 1164 -9.83 37.34 14.12
C ALA A 1164 -9.52 36.60 15.44
N VAL A 1165 -8.24 36.30 15.67
CA VAL A 1165 -7.76 35.64 16.89
C VAL A 1165 -8.13 36.42 18.16
N THR A 1166 -8.30 37.74 18.07
CA THR A 1166 -8.71 38.61 19.18
C THR A 1166 -10.03 38.18 19.81
N GLY A 1167 -11.02 37.76 19.01
CA GLY A 1167 -12.31 37.27 19.53
C GLY A 1167 -12.18 35.93 20.26
N ILE A 1168 -11.23 35.10 19.84
CA ILE A 1168 -10.91 33.82 20.50
C ILE A 1168 -10.20 34.08 21.83
N ILE A 1169 -9.22 34.99 21.85
CA ILE A 1169 -8.51 35.41 23.07
C ILE A 1169 -9.50 35.98 24.08
N GLU A 1170 -10.44 36.84 23.65
CA GLU A 1170 -11.46 37.40 24.54
C GLU A 1170 -12.37 36.32 25.14
N TYR A 1171 -12.86 35.40 24.31
CA TYR A 1171 -13.67 34.26 24.77
C TYR A 1171 -12.91 33.41 25.79
N ALA A 1172 -11.65 33.07 25.47
CA ALA A 1172 -10.78 32.27 26.32
C ALA A 1172 -10.52 32.95 27.68
N ALA A 1173 -10.24 34.25 27.68
CA ALA A 1173 -10.02 35.03 28.88
C ALA A 1173 -11.29 35.06 29.76
N ARG A 1174 -12.47 35.33 29.17
CA ARG A 1174 -13.74 35.32 29.91
C ARG A 1174 -14.05 33.94 30.50
N ALA A 1175 -13.82 32.89 29.73
CA ALA A 1175 -14.05 31.51 30.17
C ALA A 1175 -13.09 31.12 31.29
N SER A 1176 -11.80 31.43 31.16
CA SER A 1176 -10.77 31.18 32.17
C SER A 1176 -11.06 31.94 33.48
N LEU A 1177 -11.37 33.24 33.40
CA LEU A 1177 -11.74 34.06 34.57
C LEU A 1177 -13.02 33.57 35.27
N ALA A 1178 -13.94 32.98 34.52
CA ALA A 1178 -15.16 32.37 35.05
C ALA A 1178 -14.97 30.91 35.50
N GLY A 1179 -13.73 30.39 35.54
CA GLY A 1179 -13.42 29.03 35.96
C GLY A 1179 -14.01 27.94 35.05
N LYS A 1180 -14.22 28.24 33.77
CA LYS A 1180 -14.81 27.31 32.81
C LYS A 1180 -13.74 26.37 32.20
N PRO A 1181 -14.10 25.13 31.84
CA PRO A 1181 -13.15 24.13 31.37
C PRO A 1181 -12.77 24.36 29.89
N VAL A 1182 -11.97 25.40 29.62
CA VAL A 1182 -11.50 25.76 28.28
C VAL A 1182 -10.00 25.54 28.12
N THR A 1183 -9.60 24.94 27.02
CA THR A 1183 -8.20 24.81 26.59
C THR A 1183 -8.02 25.51 25.25
N VAL A 1184 -6.94 26.27 25.09
CA VAL A 1184 -6.69 27.07 23.89
C VAL A 1184 -5.26 26.87 23.40
N VAL A 1185 -5.14 26.52 22.12
CA VAL A 1185 -3.88 26.41 21.37
C VAL A 1185 -3.90 27.46 20.25
N ILE A 1186 -2.90 28.32 20.18
CA ILE A 1186 -2.81 29.37 19.15
C ILE A 1186 -1.48 29.22 18.43
N ASP A 1187 -1.51 28.95 17.12
CA ASP A 1187 -0.34 29.06 16.24
C ASP A 1187 -0.24 30.48 15.71
N ASP A 1188 0.74 31.22 16.19
CA ASP A 1188 0.88 32.66 15.91
C ASP A 1188 1.15 32.94 14.42
N ASN A 1189 1.72 31.98 13.68
CA ASN A 1189 2.11 32.15 12.27
C ASN A 1189 1.15 31.48 11.27
N ALA A 1190 0.21 30.68 11.75
CA ALA A 1190 -0.74 30.01 10.89
C ALA A 1190 -1.83 30.96 10.38
N GLY A 1191 -2.29 30.72 9.15
CA GLY A 1191 -3.54 31.28 8.61
C GLY A 1191 -4.73 30.31 8.76
N HIS A 1192 -5.88 30.69 8.22
CA HIS A 1192 -7.17 30.00 8.43
C HIS A 1192 -7.20 28.48 8.10
N ARG A 1193 -6.31 27.99 7.21
CA ARG A 1193 -6.29 26.57 6.79
C ARG A 1193 -5.41 25.67 7.65
N MET A 1194 -4.39 26.21 8.32
CA MET A 1194 -3.42 25.47 9.15
C MET A 1194 -2.90 24.16 8.49
N ASP A 1195 -2.35 24.26 7.27
CA ASP A 1195 -1.99 23.09 6.45
C ASP A 1195 -0.65 22.42 6.83
N GLY A 1196 0.10 22.97 7.79
CA GLY A 1196 1.43 22.47 8.18
C GLY A 1196 1.37 21.07 8.80
N LYS A 1197 2.26 20.16 8.40
CA LYS A 1197 2.26 18.76 8.86
C LYS A 1197 2.22 18.62 10.38
N VAL A 1198 3.10 19.33 11.10
CA VAL A 1198 3.17 19.30 12.58
C VAL A 1198 1.88 19.84 13.20
N SER A 1199 1.37 20.96 12.70
CA SER A 1199 0.12 21.56 13.19
C SER A 1199 -1.07 20.62 13.00
N ARG A 1200 -1.17 19.92 11.85
CA ARG A 1200 -2.23 18.94 11.59
C ARG A 1200 -2.11 17.71 12.47
N GLU A 1201 -0.89 17.23 12.72
CA GLU A 1201 -0.67 16.12 13.65
C GLU A 1201 -1.05 16.49 15.09
N ALA A 1202 -0.75 17.71 15.52
CA ALA A 1202 -1.18 18.25 16.80
C ALA A 1202 -2.71 18.33 16.91
N GLN A 1203 -3.41 18.74 15.85
CA GLN A 1203 -4.87 18.73 15.80
C GLN A 1203 -5.46 17.32 15.98
N LEU A 1204 -4.86 16.31 15.33
CA LEU A 1204 -5.26 14.90 15.49
C LEU A 1204 -5.04 14.41 16.92
N PHE A 1205 -3.95 14.80 17.57
CA PHE A 1205 -3.70 14.51 18.98
C PHE A 1205 -4.79 15.12 19.88
N LEU A 1206 -5.16 16.39 19.65
CA LEU A 1206 -6.19 17.07 20.44
C LEU A 1206 -7.57 16.40 20.30
N ILE A 1207 -7.88 15.87 19.12
CA ILE A 1207 -9.09 15.05 18.91
C ILE A 1207 -9.03 13.80 19.78
N GLU A 1208 -7.96 13.02 19.73
CA GLU A 1208 -7.84 11.81 20.56
C GLU A 1208 -7.90 12.11 22.06
N LEU A 1209 -7.27 13.21 22.48
CA LEU A 1209 -7.31 13.67 23.85
C LEU A 1209 -8.76 13.93 24.30
N MET A 1210 -9.53 14.65 23.50
CA MET A 1210 -10.95 14.90 23.76
C MET A 1210 -11.73 13.58 23.83
N LEU A 1211 -11.55 12.69 22.85
CA LEU A 1211 -12.26 11.42 22.77
C LEU A 1211 -11.96 10.52 23.98
N HIS A 1212 -10.69 10.47 24.41
CA HIS A 1212 -10.28 9.71 25.59
C HIS A 1212 -10.94 10.24 26.87
N GLN A 1213 -10.86 11.55 27.09
CA GLN A 1213 -11.36 12.19 28.31
C GLN A 1213 -12.88 12.10 28.45
N THR A 1214 -13.63 12.05 27.34
CA THR A 1214 -15.08 12.28 27.37
C THR A 1214 -15.90 11.10 26.89
N LEU A 1215 -15.39 10.31 25.95
CA LEU A 1215 -16.13 9.19 25.34
C LEU A 1215 -15.56 7.82 25.71
N GLY A 1216 -14.51 7.76 26.53
CA GLY A 1216 -13.91 6.52 27.01
C GLY A 1216 -13.17 5.74 25.92
N VAL A 1217 -12.64 6.45 24.91
CA VAL A 1217 -11.72 5.90 23.92
C VAL A 1217 -10.35 5.66 24.56
N ASP A 1218 -9.56 4.73 24.03
CA ASP A 1218 -8.20 4.47 24.51
C ASP A 1218 -7.33 5.75 24.52
N ALA A 1219 -6.40 5.83 25.49
CA ALA A 1219 -5.56 7.01 25.66
C ALA A 1219 -4.69 7.27 24.41
N PRO A 1220 -4.48 8.55 24.02
CA PRO A 1220 -3.60 8.87 22.91
C PRO A 1220 -2.18 8.38 23.17
N ALA A 1221 -1.51 7.89 22.11
CA ALA A 1221 -0.09 7.60 22.18
C ALA A 1221 0.68 8.86 22.63
N PRO A 1222 1.73 8.72 23.48
CA PRO A 1222 2.50 9.86 23.99
C PRO A 1222 3.03 10.76 22.88
N LEU A 1223 3.02 12.07 23.12
CA LEU A 1223 3.65 13.04 22.22
C LEU A 1223 5.16 12.81 22.19
N GLN A 1224 5.77 12.86 21.01
CA GLN A 1224 7.22 12.77 20.81
C GLN A 1224 7.70 13.86 19.85
N GLY A 1225 8.92 14.34 20.04
CA GLY A 1225 9.61 15.22 19.09
C GLY A 1225 8.88 16.53 18.78
N ALA A 1226 8.69 16.82 17.49
CA ALA A 1226 8.23 18.12 16.99
C ALA A 1226 6.80 18.49 17.41
N VAL A 1227 5.88 17.53 17.52
CA VAL A 1227 4.48 17.80 17.93
C VAL A 1227 4.41 18.19 19.40
N GLN A 1228 5.24 17.58 20.25
CA GLN A 1228 5.35 17.95 21.66
C GLN A 1228 5.88 19.38 21.82
N ALA A 1229 6.97 19.70 21.11
CA ALA A 1229 7.53 21.05 21.10
C ALA A 1229 6.52 22.09 20.60
N TYR A 1230 5.82 21.77 19.50
CA TYR A 1230 4.77 22.61 18.96
C TYR A 1230 3.65 22.86 19.98
N LEU A 1231 3.12 21.83 20.64
CA LEU A 1231 2.06 22.04 21.63
C LEU A 1231 2.56 22.81 22.87
N ALA A 1232 3.78 22.53 23.34
CA ALA A 1232 4.39 23.28 24.44
C ALA A 1232 4.57 24.77 24.12
N GLU A 1233 4.88 25.09 22.86
CA GLU A 1233 5.05 26.47 22.39
C GLU A 1233 3.72 27.20 22.18
N HIS A 1234 2.64 26.50 21.82
CA HIS A 1234 1.40 27.11 21.32
C HIS A 1234 0.19 26.99 22.26
N VAL A 1235 0.26 26.20 23.33
CA VAL A 1235 -0.80 26.19 24.38
C VAL A 1235 -0.78 27.52 25.15
N ARG A 1236 -1.92 28.19 25.23
CA ARG A 1236 -2.09 29.52 25.87
C ARG A 1236 -2.96 29.48 27.12
N CYS A 1237 -3.96 28.59 27.15
CA CYS A 1237 -4.85 28.39 28.29
C CYS A 1237 -5.11 26.90 28.45
N CYS A 1238 -5.10 26.39 29.68
CA CYS A 1238 -5.28 24.97 29.95
C CYS A 1238 -6.35 24.72 31.01
N GLY A 1239 -7.46 24.11 30.59
CA GLY A 1239 -8.52 23.61 31.48
C GLY A 1239 -8.57 22.08 31.55
N ALA A 1240 -7.64 21.37 30.91
CA ALA A 1240 -7.60 19.90 30.82
C ALA A 1240 -6.34 19.31 31.48
N GLU A 1241 -6.51 18.37 32.41
CA GLU A 1241 -5.44 17.88 33.31
C GLU A 1241 -4.16 17.26 32.67
N PRO A 1242 -4.11 16.73 31.42
CA PRO A 1242 -2.84 16.30 30.83
C PRO A 1242 -2.05 17.40 30.10
N LEU A 1243 -2.65 18.56 29.81
CA LEU A 1243 -1.96 19.73 29.25
C LEU A 1243 -1.46 20.70 30.33
N ALA A 1244 -1.91 20.51 31.58
CA ALA A 1244 -1.56 21.35 32.72
C ALA A 1244 -0.06 21.26 33.09
N GLY A 1245 0.62 20.17 32.71
CA GLY A 1245 2.07 20.01 32.88
C GLY A 1245 2.93 20.64 31.79
N MET A 1246 2.32 21.20 30.73
CA MET A 1246 3.02 21.79 29.57
C MET A 1246 2.87 23.31 29.49
N THR A 1247 2.31 23.93 30.53
CA THR A 1247 2.10 25.38 30.57
C THR A 1247 3.42 26.08 30.91
N ILE A 1248 4.06 26.70 29.92
CA ILE A 1248 5.08 27.73 30.19
C ILE A 1248 4.30 29.03 30.43
N THR A 1249 4.37 29.53 31.67
CA THR A 1249 4.03 30.92 31.97
C THR A 1249 4.91 31.85 31.14
N ARG A 1250 4.38 32.41 30.06
CA ARG A 1250 4.80 33.69 29.49
C ARG A 1250 3.60 34.46 28.99
#